data_AF-A0A316MYY9-F1
#
_entry.id   AF-A0A316MYY9-F1
#
_cell.length_a   1.000
_cell.length_b   1.000
_cell.length_c   1.000
_cell.angle_alpha   90.00
_cell.angle_beta   90.00
_cell.angle_gamma   90.00
#
_symmetry.space_group_name_H-M   'P 1'
#
loop_
_entity.id
_entity.type
_entity.pdbx_description
1 polymer ?
#
loop_
_entity_poly.entity_id
_entity_poly.type
_entity_poly.pdbx_seq_one_letter_code
_entity_poly.pdbx_strand_id
1 'polypeptide(L)'
;MPDTLSPDFARALSLASIPEHSPLFMQIMSGGEALLIDDFLFLTGNGMPGSSRADWLMAVGYRLGLAPGDDLDANARDFSAALDKALDASGAEHCFAMAPLLPAAMRQSALSLEEDIFYALPADTPVPGRLRNILETLPLRVVVGREFTPGHRRLWAEFMGRTALKPNVRELYARTEAVLKASQNLPGADLRLFDALDAEGRVTASLLLDFAPERFVSYVIGAHSRSHYAPHATDLLFKVMLEAARAEGREEIQLGLGVNEGITRFKRKWGGVPALPYAMGEWHFSRRGAASAGGGGSGASRSPSRRTDGVADELVRAMLTPGRISKWEFMLRQPEQRPLAMLWELEKNGRVSWIAGSAHFCRCSFRRSLTRLFEKVDTVIFEGPLDVDSLLETDDYGEIPPPPGERVIDFLTPDDIARLKKRLCAPEWRDYGRKSHRLPEDRLLWFLTETKPWYAFFSLWTAFLERRGWENSVDLEAWELARSMNRVVFGMETIPEQMIALESAPMPRIVRFLRNCDRWDAYRRRNESAYLRGDLEGMMGTSTEFPSRTEQIIDSRDQRFRERMRPWLERGNVAVFVGSAHMLNLRWMLKEDGFAVRRVLPTWRHRLRALWRKPDADLRPAPGAETRPLRREAQEEERKSENGGNGA
;
A
#
# COMPACT_ATOMS: atom_id res chain seq x y z
N MET A 1 -22.11 24.67 17.59
CA MET A 1 -20.89 24.25 18.30
C MET A 1 -20.67 25.29 19.39
N PRO A 2 -20.31 24.91 20.63
CA PRO A 2 -20.04 25.92 21.65
C PRO A 2 -18.90 26.84 21.21
N ASP A 3 -19.06 28.15 21.40
CA ASP A 3 -18.06 29.17 21.05
C ASP A 3 -16.81 29.15 21.96
N THR A 4 -16.69 28.14 22.83
CA THR A 4 -15.66 28.05 23.88
C THR A 4 -15.03 26.65 23.87
N LEU A 5 -13.70 26.62 24.03
CA LEU A 5 -12.91 25.38 24.13
C LEU A 5 -13.25 24.65 25.43
N SER A 6 -13.46 23.33 25.35
CA SER A 6 -13.65 22.49 26.55
C SER A 6 -12.47 22.65 27.53
N PRO A 7 -12.70 22.76 28.85
CA PRO A 7 -11.62 22.83 29.84
C PRO A 7 -10.62 21.68 29.71
N ASP A 8 -11.09 20.48 29.39
CA ASP A 8 -10.23 19.30 29.20
C ASP A 8 -9.32 19.47 27.97
N PHE A 9 -9.84 20.06 26.89
CA PHE A 9 -9.05 20.29 25.68
C PHE A 9 -8.07 21.44 25.88
N ALA A 10 -8.47 22.50 26.58
CA ALA A 10 -7.55 23.57 26.96
C ALA A 10 -6.40 23.02 27.81
N ARG A 11 -6.72 22.16 28.78
CA ARG A 11 -5.71 21.48 29.60
C ARG A 11 -4.80 20.57 28.77
N ALA A 12 -5.36 19.80 27.83
CA ALA A 12 -4.57 18.94 26.94
C ALA A 12 -3.59 19.73 26.06
N LEU A 13 -4.00 20.88 25.52
CA LEU A 13 -3.14 21.76 24.72
C LEU A 13 -2.05 22.44 25.56
N SER A 14 -2.36 22.83 26.79
CA SER A 14 -1.41 23.46 27.71
C SER A 14 -0.35 22.46 28.19
N LEU A 15 -0.77 21.24 28.50
CA LEU A 15 0.10 20.14 28.96
C LEU A 15 0.49 19.18 27.83
N ALA A 16 0.45 19.63 26.58
CA ALA A 16 0.82 18.79 25.45
C ALA A 16 2.30 18.38 25.54
N SER A 17 2.59 17.12 25.25
CA SER A 17 3.95 16.56 25.22
C SER A 17 4.33 16.01 23.85
N ILE A 18 3.31 15.67 23.06
CA ILE A 18 3.45 15.13 21.70
C ILE A 18 2.34 15.71 20.80
N PRO A 19 2.52 15.72 19.47
CA PRO A 19 1.52 16.26 18.54
C PRO A 19 0.10 15.70 18.72
N GLU A 20 -0.02 14.43 19.07
CA GLU A 20 -1.30 13.76 19.27
C GLU A 20 -2.07 14.22 20.52
N HIS A 21 -1.50 15.09 21.36
CA HIS A 21 -2.24 15.78 22.44
C HIS A 21 -3.09 16.97 21.93
N SER A 22 -3.14 17.22 20.62
CA SER A 22 -4.05 18.18 19.99
C SER A 22 -5.43 17.54 19.75
N PRO A 23 -6.42 17.71 20.66
CA PRO A 23 -7.60 16.84 20.68
C PRO A 23 -8.53 17.10 19.50
N LEU A 24 -8.76 18.38 19.15
CA LEU A 24 -9.60 18.76 18.02
C LEU A 24 -8.99 18.32 16.69
N PHE A 25 -7.68 18.50 16.51
CA PHE A 25 -6.98 17.97 15.34
C PHE A 25 -7.20 16.46 15.24
N MET A 26 -6.99 15.73 16.35
CA MET A 26 -7.14 14.28 16.39
C MET A 26 -8.60 13.84 16.14
N GLN A 27 -9.60 14.53 16.68
CA GLN A 27 -11.02 14.26 16.39
C GLN A 27 -11.34 14.46 14.92
N ILE A 28 -10.95 15.60 14.34
CA ILE A 28 -11.23 15.91 12.94
C ILE A 28 -10.53 14.88 12.03
N MET A 29 -9.26 14.58 12.31
CA MET A 29 -8.45 13.61 11.56
C MET A 29 -8.92 12.15 11.70
N SER A 30 -9.49 11.77 12.85
CA SER A 30 -9.97 10.40 13.10
C SER A 30 -11.45 10.21 12.75
N GLY A 31 -12.25 11.26 12.84
CA GLY A 31 -13.71 11.16 12.89
C GLY A 31 -14.25 10.53 14.18
N GLY A 32 -13.41 10.35 15.21
CA GLY A 32 -13.80 9.86 16.52
C GLY A 32 -14.05 11.00 17.52
N GLU A 33 -14.59 10.63 18.67
CA GLU A 33 -14.78 11.52 19.82
C GLU A 33 -13.59 11.40 20.76
N ALA A 34 -13.00 12.54 21.15
CA ALA A 34 -11.87 12.56 22.06
C ALA A 34 -12.37 12.71 23.49
N LEU A 35 -11.76 11.97 24.40
CA LEU A 35 -12.08 11.95 25.81
C LEU A 35 -10.79 11.89 26.62
N LEU A 36 -10.77 12.58 27.75
CA LEU A 36 -9.63 12.61 28.67
C LEU A 36 -9.96 11.76 29.91
N ILE A 37 -9.17 10.74 30.19
CA ILE A 37 -9.31 9.90 31.38
C ILE A 37 -7.96 9.84 32.09
N ASP A 38 -7.94 10.23 33.36
CA ASP A 38 -6.75 10.20 34.23
C ASP A 38 -5.47 10.77 33.57
N ASP A 39 -5.59 11.91 32.89
CA ASP A 39 -4.49 12.60 32.18
C ASP A 39 -3.99 11.92 30.90
N PHE A 40 -4.73 10.96 30.37
CA PHE A 40 -4.48 10.35 29.06
C PHE A 40 -5.60 10.67 28.08
N LEU A 41 -5.21 10.95 26.84
CA LEU A 41 -6.15 11.22 25.76
C LEU A 41 -6.55 9.91 25.08
N PHE A 42 -7.84 9.72 24.88
CA PHE A 42 -8.39 8.62 24.13
C PHE A 42 -9.29 9.15 23.02
N LEU A 43 -9.42 8.38 21.95
CA LEU A 43 -10.40 8.63 20.90
C LEU A 43 -11.23 7.38 20.67
N THR A 44 -12.55 7.54 20.71
CA THR A 44 -13.51 6.47 20.47
C THR A 44 -14.26 6.70 19.18
N GLY A 45 -14.56 5.63 18.46
CA GLY A 45 -15.51 5.71 17.35
C GLY A 45 -16.35 4.46 17.24
N ASN A 46 -17.61 4.67 16.90
CA ASN A 46 -18.59 3.59 16.84
C ASN A 46 -18.64 2.97 15.45
N GLY A 47 -18.90 1.68 15.39
CA GLY A 47 -19.44 1.07 14.19
C GLY A 47 -20.85 1.62 13.94
N MET A 48 -21.08 2.29 12.80
CA MET A 48 -22.44 2.78 12.46
C MET A 48 -23.48 1.66 12.60
N PRO A 49 -24.73 1.97 13.05
CA PRO A 49 -25.78 0.96 13.17
C PRO A 49 -25.98 0.21 11.85
N GLY A 50 -25.86 -1.11 11.88
CA GLY A 50 -25.95 -1.97 10.70
C GLY A 50 -24.66 -2.15 9.90
N SER A 51 -23.51 -1.63 10.37
CA SER A 51 -22.19 -1.93 9.80
C SER A 51 -21.54 -3.13 10.50
N SER A 52 -20.72 -3.90 9.79
CA SER A 52 -19.88 -4.97 10.36
C SER A 52 -18.63 -4.44 11.07
N ARG A 53 -18.64 -3.18 11.54
CA ARG A 53 -17.51 -2.51 12.18
C ARG A 53 -17.60 -2.73 13.70
N ALA A 54 -16.52 -3.19 14.31
CA ALA A 54 -16.39 -3.18 15.76
C ALA A 54 -16.17 -1.73 16.24
N ASP A 55 -16.67 -1.41 17.43
CA ASP A 55 -16.33 -0.18 18.12
C ASP A 55 -14.81 -0.15 18.38
N TRP A 56 -14.18 1.00 18.15
CA TRP A 56 -12.74 1.15 18.22
C TRP A 56 -12.30 2.22 19.22
N LEU A 57 -11.12 2.01 19.80
CA LEU A 57 -10.46 2.90 20.73
C LEU A 57 -9.03 3.18 20.26
N MET A 58 -8.64 4.45 20.18
CA MET A 58 -7.25 4.88 20.08
C MET A 58 -6.84 5.46 21.43
N ALA A 59 -5.78 4.91 22.02
CA ALA A 59 -5.26 5.29 23.30
C ALA A 59 -3.91 6.01 23.13
N VAL A 60 -3.82 7.25 23.62
CA VAL A 60 -2.59 8.02 23.69
C VAL A 60 -2.02 7.86 25.09
N GLY A 61 -1.15 6.87 25.26
CA GLY A 61 -0.48 6.49 26.50
C GLY A 61 0.69 7.38 26.90
N TYR A 62 0.67 8.65 26.47
CA TYR A 62 1.55 9.69 26.95
C TYR A 62 0.76 10.51 27.94
N ARG A 63 1.16 10.51 29.21
CA ARG A 63 0.51 11.36 30.21
C ARG A 63 0.67 12.83 29.81
N LEU A 64 -0.37 13.63 29.97
CA LEU A 64 -0.26 15.08 29.80
C LEU A 64 0.87 15.62 30.70
N GLY A 65 1.77 16.40 30.11
CA GLY A 65 2.94 16.97 30.78
C GLY A 65 4.13 16.03 30.92
N LEU A 66 4.09 14.82 30.32
CA LEU A 66 5.24 13.92 30.29
C LEU A 66 6.44 14.59 29.59
N ALA A 67 7.60 14.54 30.22
CA ALA A 67 8.84 15.12 29.71
C ALA A 67 9.95 14.07 29.56
N PRO A 68 10.98 14.32 28.73
CA PRO A 68 12.17 13.46 28.69
C PRO A 68 12.82 13.34 30.06
N GLY A 69 13.08 12.11 30.50
CA GLY A 69 13.67 11.81 31.82
C GLY A 69 12.67 11.41 32.91
N ASP A 70 11.37 11.55 32.65
CA ASP A 70 10.32 11.05 33.55
C ASP A 70 10.30 9.51 33.66
N ASP A 71 9.73 9.00 34.75
CA ASP A 71 9.55 7.55 34.99
C ASP A 71 8.52 6.95 34.01
N LEU A 72 9.03 6.29 32.97
CA LEU A 72 8.21 5.65 31.94
C LEU A 72 7.48 4.41 32.45
N ASP A 73 7.99 3.74 33.48
CA ASP A 73 7.30 2.60 34.10
C ASP A 73 6.10 3.07 34.92
N ALA A 74 6.22 4.20 35.63
CA ALA A 74 5.08 4.85 36.26
C ALA A 74 4.02 5.26 35.24
N ASN A 75 4.43 5.94 34.16
CA ASN A 75 3.51 6.29 33.06
C ASN A 75 2.80 5.04 32.49
N ALA A 76 3.52 3.94 32.26
CA ALA A 76 2.94 2.71 31.73
C ALA A 76 1.92 2.06 32.69
N ARG A 77 2.16 2.11 34.00
CA ARG A 77 1.22 1.62 35.02
C ARG A 77 -0.05 2.47 35.05
N ASP A 78 0.10 3.79 35.11
CA ASP A 78 -1.03 4.72 35.14
C ASP A 78 -1.85 4.64 33.84
N PHE A 79 -1.16 4.55 32.69
CA PHE A 79 -1.79 4.34 31.40
C PHE A 79 -2.61 3.06 31.35
N SER A 80 -2.10 1.95 31.89
CA SER A 80 -2.86 0.68 31.92
C SER A 80 -4.16 0.82 32.69
N ALA A 81 -4.17 1.54 33.82
CA ALA A 81 -5.37 1.76 34.61
C ALA A 81 -6.37 2.68 33.88
N ALA A 82 -5.89 3.72 33.20
CA ALA A 82 -6.73 4.60 32.40
C ALA A 82 -7.32 3.89 31.18
N LEU A 83 -6.53 3.01 30.53
CA LEU A 83 -6.96 2.21 29.39
C LEU A 83 -8.10 1.25 29.75
N ASP A 84 -8.02 0.59 30.91
CA ASP A 84 -9.10 -0.28 31.39
C ASP A 84 -10.42 0.50 31.55
N LYS A 85 -10.37 1.69 32.15
CA LYS A 85 -11.54 2.59 32.26
C LYS A 85 -12.08 3.01 30.89
N ALA A 86 -11.19 3.32 29.95
CA ALA A 86 -11.56 3.73 28.59
C ALA A 86 -12.21 2.58 27.80
N LEU A 87 -11.70 1.36 27.95
CA LEU A 87 -12.29 0.15 27.34
C LEU A 87 -13.67 -0.15 27.94
N ASP A 88 -13.82 -0.05 29.26
CA ASP A 88 -15.11 -0.25 29.93
C ASP A 88 -16.15 0.80 29.51
N ALA A 89 -15.73 2.07 29.38
CA ALA A 89 -16.62 3.15 28.97
C ALA A 89 -17.02 3.09 27.49
N SER A 90 -16.09 2.69 26.61
CA SER A 90 -16.32 2.67 25.15
C SER A 90 -16.94 1.37 24.64
N GLY A 91 -16.73 0.24 25.34
CA GLY A 91 -17.10 -1.08 24.87
C GLY A 91 -16.32 -1.54 23.64
N ALA A 92 -15.21 -0.86 23.29
CA ALA A 92 -14.44 -1.13 22.10
C ALA A 92 -13.80 -2.52 22.12
N GLU A 93 -13.97 -3.28 21.04
CA GLU A 93 -13.33 -4.59 20.85
C GLU A 93 -12.00 -4.46 20.08
N HIS A 94 -11.76 -3.33 19.42
CA HIS A 94 -10.54 -3.07 18.67
C HIS A 94 -9.82 -1.85 19.24
N CYS A 95 -8.56 -2.02 19.62
CA CYS A 95 -7.80 -0.98 20.30
C CYS A 95 -6.44 -0.76 19.64
N PHE A 96 -6.08 0.51 19.50
CA PHE A 96 -4.75 0.97 19.11
C PHE A 96 -4.17 1.76 20.25
N ALA A 97 -2.91 1.54 20.59
CA ALA A 97 -2.26 2.29 21.66
C ALA A 97 -0.88 2.76 21.22
N MET A 98 -0.62 4.04 21.41
CA MET A 98 0.70 4.66 21.29
C MET A 98 1.17 5.12 22.65
N ALA A 99 2.37 4.74 23.05
CA ALA A 99 2.95 5.08 24.34
C ALA A 99 4.48 5.17 24.23
N PRO A 100 5.16 5.87 25.15
CA PRO A 100 6.61 5.82 25.23
C PRO A 100 7.10 4.44 25.67
N LEU A 101 6.31 3.75 26.49
CA LEU A 101 6.52 2.37 26.89
C LEU A 101 5.15 1.68 27.00
N LEU A 102 4.94 0.63 26.21
CA LEU A 102 3.74 -0.21 26.33
C LEU A 102 3.95 -1.24 27.45
N PRO A 103 2.92 -1.53 28.28
CA PRO A 103 2.98 -2.60 29.28
C PRO A 103 3.43 -3.93 28.66
N ALA A 104 4.27 -4.69 29.36
CA ALA A 104 4.87 -5.91 28.82
C ALA A 104 3.84 -6.93 28.28
N ALA A 105 2.71 -7.09 28.97
CA ALA A 105 1.61 -7.97 28.55
C ALA A 105 0.95 -7.51 27.24
N MET A 106 0.81 -6.20 27.04
CA MET A 106 0.31 -5.64 25.79
C MET A 106 1.33 -5.85 24.68
N ARG A 107 2.61 -5.53 24.92
CA ARG A 107 3.68 -5.70 23.92
C ARG A 107 3.78 -7.14 23.40
N GLN A 108 3.62 -8.14 24.25
CA GLN A 108 3.69 -9.56 23.87
C GLN A 108 2.47 -10.03 23.06
N SER A 109 1.31 -9.43 23.28
CA SER A 109 0.04 -9.83 22.65
C SER A 109 -0.37 -8.95 21.47
N ALA A 110 0.43 -7.93 21.13
CA ALA A 110 0.19 -7.00 20.05
C ALA A 110 0.13 -7.71 18.69
N LEU A 111 -0.89 -7.38 17.89
CA LEU A 111 -1.09 -7.89 16.53
C LEU A 111 -0.11 -7.28 15.52
N SER A 112 0.29 -6.04 15.79
CA SER A 112 1.32 -5.28 15.13
C SER A 112 2.01 -4.41 16.19
N LEU A 113 3.31 -4.18 16.04
CA LEU A 113 4.09 -3.33 16.93
C LEU A 113 5.11 -2.56 16.09
N GLU A 114 5.10 -1.24 16.22
CA GLU A 114 6.08 -0.35 15.62
C GLU A 114 6.78 0.45 16.72
N GLU A 115 8.06 0.73 16.54
CA GLU A 115 8.86 1.51 17.48
C GLU A 115 9.66 2.57 16.76
N ASP A 116 9.77 3.74 17.40
CA ASP A 116 10.50 4.89 16.90
C ASP A 116 10.79 5.86 18.06
N ILE A 117 11.25 7.08 17.76
CA ILE A 117 11.50 8.14 18.73
C ILE A 117 11.01 9.46 18.12
N PHE A 118 10.32 10.28 18.92
CA PHE A 118 9.98 11.65 18.57
C PHE A 118 11.22 12.53 18.57
N TYR A 119 11.32 13.43 17.59
CA TYR A 119 12.36 14.44 17.53
C TYR A 119 11.76 15.82 17.79
N ALA A 120 12.40 16.58 18.67
CA ALA A 120 12.08 17.97 18.94
C ALA A 120 13.23 18.87 18.46
N LEU A 121 12.89 20.09 18.02
CA LEU A 121 13.83 21.13 17.65
C LEU A 121 13.63 22.32 18.60
N PRO A 122 14.58 22.62 19.49
CA PRO A 122 14.49 23.79 20.36
C PRO A 122 14.29 25.06 19.54
N ALA A 123 13.34 25.90 19.94
CA ALA A 123 12.97 27.08 19.17
C ALA A 123 14.13 28.07 19.06
N ASP A 124 15.07 28.11 20.01
CA ASP A 124 16.27 28.96 20.01
C ASP A 124 17.40 28.49 19.09
N THR A 125 17.27 27.31 18.46
CA THR A 125 18.31 26.72 17.61
C THR A 125 18.72 27.63 16.44
N PRO A 126 19.99 28.03 16.26
CA PRO A 126 20.37 28.91 15.16
C PRO A 126 20.19 28.24 13.80
N VAL A 127 19.87 29.02 12.76
CA VAL A 127 19.87 28.53 11.37
C VAL A 127 21.26 28.00 11.03
N PRO A 128 21.37 26.78 10.44
CA PRO A 128 22.67 26.19 10.09
C PRO A 128 23.53 27.15 9.27
N GLY A 129 24.77 27.38 9.69
CA GLY A 129 25.65 28.42 9.12
C GLY A 129 25.85 28.31 7.61
N ARG A 130 25.89 27.07 7.07
CA ARG A 130 26.01 26.82 5.62
C ARG A 130 24.78 27.22 4.81
N LEU A 131 23.61 27.34 5.44
CA LEU A 131 22.35 27.68 4.77
C LEU A 131 22.01 29.16 4.90
N ARG A 132 22.53 29.87 5.91
CA ARG A 132 22.11 31.25 6.24
C ARG A 132 22.09 32.19 5.04
N ASN A 133 23.24 32.36 4.37
CA ASN A 133 23.34 33.26 3.22
C ASN A 133 22.56 32.75 2.00
N ILE A 134 22.46 31.42 1.84
CA ILE A 134 21.69 30.81 0.74
C ILE A 134 20.22 31.18 0.88
N LEU A 135 19.64 30.95 2.07
CA LEU A 135 18.22 31.17 2.33
C LEU A 135 17.82 32.65 2.25
N GLU A 136 18.73 33.58 2.52
CA GLU A 136 18.48 35.03 2.40
C GLU A 136 18.40 35.52 0.95
N THR A 137 18.97 34.76 0.00
CA THR A 137 19.09 35.16 -1.42
C THR A 137 18.19 34.36 -2.36
N LEU A 138 17.41 33.42 -1.82
CA LEU A 138 16.50 32.61 -2.62
C LEU A 138 15.42 33.50 -3.26
N PRO A 139 15.16 33.37 -4.58
CA PRO A 139 14.10 34.09 -5.26
C PRO A 139 12.73 33.42 -5.00
N LEU A 140 12.45 33.08 -3.74
CA LEU A 140 11.21 32.44 -3.31
C LEU A 140 10.46 33.34 -2.35
N ARG A 141 9.14 33.42 -2.50
CA ARG A 141 8.26 34.13 -1.58
C ARG A 141 7.61 33.14 -0.63
N VAL A 142 7.68 33.38 0.67
CA VAL A 142 6.98 32.56 1.65
C VAL A 142 5.60 33.15 1.94
N VAL A 143 4.58 32.30 1.91
CA VAL A 143 3.20 32.65 2.27
C VAL A 143 2.76 31.73 3.42
N VAL A 144 2.16 32.32 4.45
CA VAL A 144 1.56 31.59 5.56
C VAL A 144 0.06 31.79 5.50
N GLY A 145 -0.70 30.70 5.52
CA GLY A 145 -2.15 30.76 5.40
C GLY A 145 -2.87 29.53 5.91
N ARG A 146 -4.20 29.53 5.81
CA ARG A 146 -5.06 28.39 6.18
C ARG A 146 -5.84 27.82 4.98
N GLU A 147 -5.63 28.40 3.81
CA GLU A 147 -6.36 28.06 2.60
C GLU A 147 -5.66 26.94 1.83
N PHE A 148 -6.40 25.86 1.55
CA PHE A 148 -5.92 24.79 0.71
C PHE A 148 -6.22 25.08 -0.77
N THR A 149 -5.20 25.45 -1.53
CA THR A 149 -5.32 25.88 -2.92
C THR A 149 -5.15 24.72 -3.91
N PRO A 150 -5.50 24.90 -5.20
CA PRO A 150 -5.18 23.93 -6.25
C PRO A 150 -3.69 23.62 -6.38
N GLY A 151 -2.81 24.56 -6.00
CA GLY A 151 -1.36 24.34 -5.95
C GLY A 151 -0.98 23.27 -4.93
N HIS A 152 -1.57 23.32 -3.73
CA HIS A 152 -1.37 22.32 -2.69
C HIS A 152 -1.89 20.95 -3.12
N ARG A 153 -3.07 20.90 -3.76
CA ARG A 153 -3.63 19.65 -4.28
C ARG A 153 -2.70 18.98 -5.29
N ARG A 154 -2.13 19.75 -6.22
CA ARG A 154 -1.15 19.24 -7.19
C ARG A 154 0.13 18.75 -6.50
N LEU A 155 0.67 19.54 -5.59
CA LEU A 155 1.88 19.19 -4.83
C LEU A 155 1.69 17.89 -4.01
N TRP A 156 0.57 17.76 -3.30
CA TRP A 156 0.25 16.57 -2.52
C TRP A 156 0.04 15.35 -3.42
N ALA A 157 -0.68 15.48 -4.54
CA ALA A 157 -0.85 14.41 -5.50
C ALA A 157 0.49 13.95 -6.10
N GLU A 158 1.34 14.90 -6.53
CA GLU A 158 2.68 14.62 -7.04
C GLU A 158 3.53 13.86 -6.01
N PHE A 159 3.54 14.34 -4.76
CA PHE A 159 4.31 13.71 -3.68
C PHE A 159 3.82 12.30 -3.34
N MET A 160 2.50 12.11 -3.22
CA MET A 160 1.87 10.82 -2.92
C MET A 160 1.99 9.81 -4.06
N GLY A 161 2.04 10.27 -5.32
CA GLY A 161 2.26 9.41 -6.49
C GLY A 161 3.66 8.83 -6.52
N ARG A 162 4.68 9.66 -6.24
CA ARG A 162 6.09 9.23 -6.34
C ARG A 162 6.68 8.59 -5.07
N THR A 163 6.04 8.79 -3.92
CA THR A 163 6.57 8.37 -2.61
C THR A 163 5.72 7.25 -2.02
N ALA A 164 6.36 6.11 -1.70
CA ALA A 164 5.70 5.03 -0.96
C ALA A 164 5.48 5.46 0.50
N LEU A 165 4.29 5.95 0.81
CA LEU A 165 3.88 6.37 2.16
C LEU A 165 3.14 5.24 2.86
N LYS A 166 3.38 5.08 4.17
CA LYS A 166 2.52 4.24 5.01
C LYS A 166 1.07 4.77 4.93
N PRO A 167 0.05 3.91 5.00
CA PRO A 167 -1.32 4.35 4.75
C PRO A 167 -1.83 5.45 5.69
N ASN A 168 -1.44 5.39 6.97
CA ASN A 168 -1.76 6.43 7.95
C ASN A 168 -1.17 7.79 7.58
N VAL A 169 0.03 7.82 6.98
CA VAL A 169 0.67 9.04 6.50
C VAL A 169 0.00 9.53 5.21
N ARG A 170 -0.28 8.63 4.26
CA ARG A 170 -1.02 8.96 3.02
C ARG A 170 -2.36 9.62 3.33
N GLU A 171 -3.06 9.14 4.36
CA GLU A 171 -4.32 9.71 4.81
C GLU A 171 -4.21 11.16 5.33
N LEU A 172 -3.10 11.52 5.99
CA LEU A 172 -2.86 12.90 6.44
C LEU A 172 -2.85 13.87 5.24
N TYR A 173 -2.18 13.48 4.16
CA TYR A 173 -2.16 14.25 2.90
C TYR A 173 -3.56 14.28 2.25
N ALA A 174 -4.24 13.13 2.16
CA ALA A 174 -5.56 13.03 1.53
C ALA A 174 -6.64 13.87 2.26
N ARG A 175 -6.58 13.96 3.59
CA ARG A 175 -7.57 14.69 4.39
C ARG A 175 -7.22 16.16 4.65
N THR A 176 -6.04 16.63 4.25
CA THR A 176 -5.55 17.98 4.58
C THR A 176 -6.59 19.07 4.31
N GLU A 177 -7.22 19.09 3.12
CA GLU A 177 -8.22 20.09 2.75
C GLU A 177 -9.46 20.04 3.66
N ALA A 178 -9.99 18.85 3.91
CA ALA A 178 -11.17 18.67 4.74
C ALA A 178 -10.90 19.07 6.19
N VAL A 179 -9.69 18.77 6.68
CA VAL A 179 -9.27 19.04 8.06
C VAL A 179 -9.06 20.53 8.26
N LEU A 180 -8.36 21.21 7.34
CA LEU A 180 -8.20 22.67 7.38
C LEU A 180 -9.55 23.39 7.38
N LYS A 181 -10.50 22.95 6.54
CA LYS A 181 -11.87 23.51 6.52
C LYS A 181 -12.63 23.25 7.81
N ALA A 182 -12.52 22.05 8.37
CA ALA A 182 -13.21 21.69 9.59
C ALA A 182 -12.61 22.38 10.83
N SER A 183 -11.31 22.66 10.83
CA SER A 183 -10.64 23.38 11.93
C SER A 183 -10.85 24.89 11.88
N GLN A 184 -11.31 25.43 10.74
CA GLN A 184 -11.52 26.88 10.61
C GLN A 184 -12.53 27.38 11.65
N ASN A 185 -12.14 28.41 12.39
CA ASN A 185 -12.93 29.08 13.42
C ASN A 185 -13.31 28.20 14.63
N LEU A 186 -12.65 27.05 14.81
CA LEU A 186 -12.80 26.27 16.05
C LEU A 186 -11.76 26.74 17.07
N PRO A 187 -12.18 27.17 18.28
CA PRO A 187 -11.24 27.45 19.36
C PRO A 187 -10.48 26.17 19.72
N GLY A 188 -9.16 26.24 19.87
CA GLY A 188 -8.30 25.08 20.15
C GLY A 188 -7.82 24.28 18.92
N ALA A 189 -8.02 24.79 17.71
CA ALA A 189 -7.37 24.26 16.51
C ALA A 189 -6.66 25.40 15.75
N ASP A 190 -5.38 25.22 15.39
CA ASP A 190 -4.61 26.23 14.67
C ASP A 190 -3.68 25.61 13.63
N LEU A 191 -4.29 25.08 12.58
CA LEU A 191 -3.58 24.51 11.45
C LEU A 191 -3.21 25.58 10.42
N ARG A 192 -1.94 25.57 10.00
CA ARG A 192 -1.38 26.57 9.08
C ARG A 192 -0.52 25.90 8.01
N LEU A 193 -0.63 26.39 6.79
CA LEU A 193 0.22 26.07 5.65
C LEU A 193 1.31 27.12 5.52
N PHE A 194 2.54 26.66 5.34
CA PHE A 194 3.71 27.47 5.07
C PHE A 194 4.20 27.09 3.67
N ASP A 195 4.03 28.00 2.71
CA ASP A 195 4.23 27.74 1.30
C ASP A 195 5.41 28.53 0.75
N ALA A 196 6.28 27.88 -0.02
CA ALA A 196 7.34 28.53 -0.77
C ALA A 196 6.90 28.66 -2.23
N LEU A 197 6.73 29.90 -2.70
CA LEU A 197 6.29 30.22 -4.06
C LEU A 197 7.48 30.68 -4.91
N ASP A 198 7.51 30.26 -6.18
CA ASP A 198 8.44 30.83 -7.17
C ASP A 198 7.98 32.20 -7.69
N ALA A 199 8.75 32.79 -8.61
CA ALA A 199 8.48 34.10 -9.20
C ALA A 199 7.13 34.14 -9.96
N GLU A 200 6.69 33.00 -10.48
CA GLU A 200 5.39 32.83 -11.16
C GLU A 200 4.24 32.53 -10.19
N GLY A 201 4.51 32.48 -8.88
CA GLY A 201 3.50 32.23 -7.84
C GLY A 201 3.11 30.76 -7.68
N ARG A 202 3.90 29.82 -8.20
CA ARG A 202 3.64 28.36 -8.11
C ARG A 202 4.24 27.82 -6.81
N VAL A 203 3.55 26.88 -6.18
CA VAL A 203 4.00 26.24 -4.94
C VAL A 203 5.13 25.25 -5.24
N THR A 204 6.32 25.58 -4.74
CA THR A 204 7.55 24.76 -4.88
C THR A 204 7.76 23.83 -3.69
N ALA A 205 7.31 24.23 -2.49
CA ALA A 205 7.23 23.40 -1.30
C ALA A 205 6.13 23.91 -0.37
N SER A 206 5.60 23.04 0.48
CA SER A 206 4.59 23.38 1.49
C SER A 206 4.76 22.53 2.74
N LEU A 207 4.55 23.11 3.91
CA LEU A 207 4.48 22.44 5.22
C LEU A 207 3.10 22.69 5.85
N LEU A 208 2.50 21.67 6.45
CA LEU A 208 1.35 21.79 7.33
C LEU A 208 1.80 21.71 8.79
N LEU A 209 1.44 22.72 9.58
CA LEU A 209 1.83 22.87 10.97
C LEU A 209 0.60 23.02 11.86
N ASP A 210 0.68 22.52 13.10
CA ASP A 210 -0.31 22.76 14.16
C ASP A 210 0.29 23.64 15.27
N PHE A 211 -0.30 24.83 15.46
CA PHE A 211 0.06 25.82 16.46
C PHE A 211 -0.87 25.78 17.69
N ALA A 212 -1.80 24.82 17.75
CA ALA A 212 -2.74 24.70 18.87
C ALA A 212 -2.07 24.37 20.21
N PRO A 213 -1.08 23.45 20.31
CA PRO A 213 -0.38 23.21 21.57
C PRO A 213 0.34 24.47 22.06
N GLU A 214 0.29 24.75 23.36
CA GLU A 214 0.87 26.01 23.89
C GLU A 214 2.40 26.00 23.83
N ARG A 215 3.00 24.89 24.24
CA ARG A 215 4.46 24.74 24.40
C ARG A 215 5.23 24.61 23.08
N PHE A 216 4.64 24.01 22.05
CA PHE A 216 5.36 23.70 20.80
C PHE A 216 4.51 23.86 19.54
N VAL A 217 5.20 23.97 18.40
CA VAL A 217 4.58 23.83 17.07
C VAL A 217 4.74 22.40 16.59
N SER A 218 3.67 21.75 16.14
CA SER A 218 3.77 20.42 15.53
C SER A 218 4.03 20.52 14.04
N TYR A 219 5.09 19.90 13.56
CA TYR A 219 5.25 19.57 12.15
C TYR A 219 4.37 18.36 11.82
N VAL A 220 3.31 18.55 11.04
CA VAL A 220 2.35 17.48 10.71
C VAL A 220 2.82 16.72 9.47
N ILE A 221 2.95 17.43 8.34
CA ILE A 221 3.37 16.88 7.05
C ILE A 221 4.00 17.97 6.18
N GLY A 222 4.73 17.56 5.14
CA GLY A 222 5.35 18.50 4.20
C GLY A 222 5.76 17.83 2.90
N ALA A 223 5.83 18.58 1.80
CA ALA A 223 6.41 18.10 0.55
C ALA A 223 7.02 19.22 -0.28
N HIS A 224 7.80 18.82 -1.27
CA HIS A 224 8.38 19.69 -2.29
C HIS A 224 8.02 19.16 -3.68
N SER A 225 7.86 20.08 -4.62
CA SER A 225 7.59 19.77 -6.02
C SER A 225 8.87 19.37 -6.73
N ARG A 226 8.77 18.39 -7.62
CA ARG A 226 9.78 18.07 -8.63
C ARG A 226 9.47 18.74 -9.96
N SER A 227 8.20 18.98 -10.27
CA SER A 227 7.76 19.68 -11.48
C SER A 227 8.11 21.16 -11.44
N HIS A 228 8.00 21.79 -10.28
CA HIS A 228 8.42 23.16 -10.00
C HIS A 228 9.51 23.15 -8.93
N TYR A 229 10.59 22.39 -9.20
CA TYR A 229 11.67 22.22 -8.25
C TYR A 229 12.42 23.52 -8.01
N ALA A 230 12.46 23.95 -6.76
CA ALA A 230 13.32 25.03 -6.29
C ALA A 230 14.29 24.49 -5.22
N PRO A 231 15.61 24.55 -5.45
CA PRO A 231 16.60 24.17 -4.45
C PRO A 231 16.36 24.91 -3.13
N HIS A 232 16.52 24.20 -2.01
CA HIS A 232 16.39 24.74 -0.66
C HIS A 232 15.01 25.33 -0.28
N ALA A 233 13.96 25.12 -1.07
CA ALA A 233 12.61 25.56 -0.73
C ALA A 233 12.13 25.02 0.63
N THR A 234 12.33 23.71 0.89
CA THR A 234 12.00 23.12 2.20
C THR A 234 12.88 23.68 3.32
N ASP A 235 14.18 23.93 3.07
CA ASP A 235 15.07 24.53 4.06
C ASP A 235 14.64 25.97 4.41
N LEU A 236 14.16 26.75 3.43
CA LEU A 236 13.59 28.07 3.66
C LEU A 236 12.35 28.00 4.55
N LEU A 237 11.44 27.05 4.30
CA LEU A 237 10.25 26.86 5.13
C LEU A 237 10.60 26.43 6.55
N PHE A 238 11.67 25.64 6.74
CA PHE A 238 12.17 25.29 8.07
C PHE A 238 12.71 26.51 8.83
N LYS A 239 13.43 27.41 8.16
CA LYS A 239 13.85 28.70 8.74
C LYS A 239 12.64 29.53 9.18
N VAL A 240 11.64 29.69 8.30
CA VAL A 240 10.46 30.52 8.59
C VAL A 240 9.59 29.90 9.69
N MET A 241 9.44 28.57 9.71
CA MET A 241 8.78 27.85 10.79
C MET A 241 9.44 28.14 12.15
N LEU A 242 10.78 28.12 12.21
CA LEU A 242 11.54 28.41 13.43
C LEU A 242 11.41 29.85 13.89
N GLU A 243 11.40 30.80 12.95
CA GLU A 243 11.16 32.22 13.22
C GLU A 243 9.74 32.46 13.74
N ALA A 244 8.73 31.80 13.16
CA ALA A 244 7.34 31.88 13.59
C ALA A 244 7.14 31.28 15.00
N ALA A 245 7.75 30.12 15.27
CA ALA A 245 7.70 29.49 16.59
C ALA A 245 8.26 30.42 17.68
N ARG A 246 9.40 31.06 17.43
CA ARG A 246 9.99 32.06 18.34
C ARG A 246 9.10 33.28 18.55
N ALA A 247 8.55 33.82 17.45
CA ALA A 247 7.72 35.01 17.49
C ALA A 247 6.45 34.80 18.34
N GLU A 248 5.94 33.57 18.37
CA GLU A 248 4.80 33.17 19.20
C GLU A 248 5.20 32.61 20.57
N GLY A 249 6.48 32.72 20.96
CA GLY A 249 6.94 32.30 22.29
C GLY A 249 6.92 30.79 22.53
N ARG A 250 6.96 29.98 21.47
CA ARG A 250 7.00 28.51 21.59
C ARG A 250 8.39 28.06 22.00
N GLU A 251 8.46 27.03 22.83
CA GLU A 251 9.74 26.50 23.35
C GLU A 251 10.44 25.62 22.31
N GLU A 252 9.68 24.88 21.51
CA GLU A 252 10.21 23.92 20.56
C GLU A 252 9.27 23.68 19.37
N ILE A 253 9.78 22.95 18.38
CA ILE A 253 9.03 22.40 17.26
C ILE A 253 9.10 20.88 17.35
N GLN A 254 7.96 20.22 17.42
CA GLN A 254 7.86 18.77 17.35
C GLN A 254 7.97 18.34 15.89
N LEU A 255 9.11 17.76 15.51
CA LEU A 255 9.41 17.31 14.14
C LEU A 255 8.79 15.93 13.82
N GLY A 256 8.13 15.29 14.78
CA GLY A 256 7.55 13.94 14.66
C GLY A 256 8.60 12.82 14.71
N LEU A 257 8.21 11.63 14.29
CA LEU A 257 9.00 10.38 14.39
C LEU A 257 10.19 10.30 13.43
N GLY A 258 11.24 9.55 13.77
CA GLY A 258 12.44 9.40 12.94
C GLY A 258 12.16 8.79 11.56
N VAL A 259 11.25 7.82 11.48
CA VAL A 259 10.76 7.06 10.31
C VAL A 259 11.85 6.29 9.56
N ASN A 260 12.92 6.95 9.14
CA ASN A 260 14.10 6.35 8.53
C ASN A 260 15.35 7.22 8.74
N GLU A 261 16.51 6.69 8.36
CA GLU A 261 17.79 7.39 8.55
C GLU A 261 17.90 8.69 7.74
N GLY A 262 17.30 8.76 6.55
CA GLY A 262 17.30 9.96 5.71
C GLY A 262 16.54 11.13 6.35
N ILE A 263 15.33 10.86 6.85
CA ILE A 263 14.52 11.83 7.58
C ILE A 263 15.22 12.23 8.89
N THR A 264 15.78 11.25 9.60
CA THR A 264 16.53 11.51 10.83
C THR A 264 17.74 12.41 10.60
N ARG A 265 18.51 12.20 9.53
CA ARG A 265 19.64 13.07 9.16
C ARG A 265 19.18 14.49 8.85
N PHE A 266 18.05 14.65 8.17
CA PHE A 266 17.50 15.98 7.90
C PHE A 266 17.09 16.71 9.19
N LYS A 267 16.46 16.02 10.14
CA LYS A 267 16.10 16.59 11.45
C LYS A 267 17.34 17.02 12.23
N ARG A 268 18.34 16.14 12.32
CA ARG A 268 19.62 16.44 13.00
C ARG A 268 20.40 17.57 12.33
N LYS A 269 20.36 17.69 11.00
CA LYS A 269 20.96 18.83 10.26
C LYS A 269 20.45 20.17 10.77
N TRP A 270 19.18 20.24 11.15
CA TRP A 270 18.54 21.43 11.69
C TRP A 270 18.69 21.59 13.21
N GLY A 271 19.36 20.64 13.90
CA GLY A 271 19.52 20.64 15.36
C GLY A 271 18.45 19.86 16.11
N GLY A 272 17.62 19.08 15.40
CA GLY A 272 16.62 18.22 16.03
C GLY A 272 17.25 17.14 16.90
N VAL A 273 16.76 17.00 18.13
CA VAL A 273 17.21 16.04 19.13
C VAL A 273 16.13 15.00 19.43
N PRO A 274 16.50 13.75 19.75
CA PRO A 274 15.54 12.77 20.28
C PRO A 274 14.90 13.29 21.58
N ALA A 275 13.57 13.14 21.70
CA ALA A 275 12.80 13.64 22.84
C ALA A 275 12.14 12.51 23.63
N LEU A 276 11.07 11.90 23.09
CA LEU A 276 10.31 10.85 23.76
C LEU A 276 10.30 9.56 22.91
N PRO A 277 10.47 8.38 23.53
CA PRO A 277 10.29 7.10 22.83
C PRO A 277 8.88 6.97 22.25
N TYR A 278 8.74 6.10 21.26
CA TYR A 278 7.48 5.77 20.62
C TYR A 278 7.34 4.28 20.41
N ALA A 279 6.22 3.73 20.89
CA ALA A 279 5.75 2.41 20.55
C ALA A 279 4.26 2.50 20.20
N MET A 280 3.86 1.92 19.07
CA MET A 280 2.46 1.83 18.64
C MET A 280 2.11 0.39 18.38
N GLY A 281 0.98 -0.07 18.93
CA GLY A 281 0.48 -1.41 18.67
C GLY A 281 -1.04 -1.48 18.49
N GLU A 282 -1.48 -2.68 18.12
CA GLU A 282 -2.88 -3.01 17.84
C GLU A 282 -3.31 -4.27 18.60
N TRP A 283 -4.52 -4.26 19.18
CA TRP A 283 -5.10 -5.36 19.95
C TRP A 283 -6.57 -5.56 19.62
N HIS A 284 -7.02 -6.81 19.78
CA HIS A 284 -8.44 -7.14 19.87
C HIS A 284 -8.77 -7.58 21.29
N PHE A 285 -9.72 -6.91 21.91
CA PHE A 285 -10.28 -7.27 23.21
C PHE A 285 -11.59 -8.02 23.01
N SER A 286 -11.77 -9.13 23.73
CA SER A 286 -13.05 -9.83 23.76
C SER A 286 -13.98 -9.12 24.74
N ARG A 287 -15.19 -8.78 24.29
CA ARG A 287 -16.23 -8.20 25.15
C ARG A 287 -16.42 -9.07 26.40
N ARG A 288 -16.16 -8.52 27.58
CA ARG A 288 -16.49 -9.20 28.84
C ARG A 288 -18.01 -9.21 28.99
N GLY A 289 -18.64 -10.31 28.57
CA GLY A 289 -20.06 -10.61 28.80
C GLY A 289 -21.00 -10.20 27.66
N ALA A 290 -21.24 -11.10 26.71
CA ALA A 290 -22.47 -11.12 25.91
C ALA A 290 -22.78 -12.56 25.48
N ALA A 291 -23.47 -13.29 26.35
CA ALA A 291 -24.19 -14.49 25.99
C ALA A 291 -25.40 -14.12 25.11
N SER A 292 -25.56 -14.84 24.00
CA SER A 292 -26.77 -15.08 23.19
C SER A 292 -28.01 -14.20 23.42
N ALA A 293 -28.44 -13.46 22.39
CA ALA A 293 -29.85 -13.26 22.04
C ALA A 293 -29.98 -12.77 20.59
N GLY A 294 -30.89 -13.36 19.83
CA GLY A 294 -31.10 -13.10 18.40
C GLY A 294 -32.35 -12.26 18.05
N GLY A 295 -32.61 -12.17 16.73
CA GLY A 295 -33.79 -11.56 16.09
C GLY A 295 -33.61 -10.06 15.79
N GLY A 296 -34.01 -9.45 14.68
CA GLY A 296 -34.84 -9.80 13.52
C GLY A 296 -35.53 -8.52 12.99
N GLY A 297 -35.68 -8.34 11.66
CA GLY A 297 -36.54 -7.32 11.00
C GLY A 297 -35.83 -6.04 10.52
N SER A 298 -35.69 -5.78 9.20
CA SER A 298 -36.64 -5.09 8.27
C SER A 298 -36.90 -3.61 8.62
N GLY A 299 -36.82 -2.57 7.78
CA GLY A 299 -36.60 -2.34 6.35
C GLY A 299 -36.96 -0.86 6.04
N ALA A 300 -36.69 -0.41 4.80
CA ALA A 300 -37.22 0.79 4.10
C ALA A 300 -36.49 2.17 4.16
N SER A 301 -35.62 2.37 3.15
CA SER A 301 -35.61 3.42 2.09
C SER A 301 -35.91 4.91 2.37
N ARG A 302 -34.97 5.81 1.95
CA ARG A 302 -35.18 6.84 0.89
C ARG A 302 -33.90 7.63 0.48
N SER A 303 -33.61 7.60 -0.83
CA SER A 303 -32.94 8.54 -1.79
C SER A 303 -31.99 9.68 -1.31
N PRO A 304 -30.88 10.02 -2.05
CA PRO A 304 -30.99 10.58 -3.41
C PRO A 304 -29.86 10.33 -4.45
N SER A 305 -30.30 10.29 -5.72
CA SER A 305 -29.80 10.87 -7.00
C SER A 305 -28.32 11.08 -7.38
N ARG A 306 -27.98 10.55 -8.58
CA ARG A 306 -27.18 11.07 -9.75
C ARG A 306 -25.74 11.60 -9.52
N ARG A 307 -24.69 11.26 -10.28
CA ARG A 307 -24.41 10.48 -11.51
C ARG A 307 -22.87 10.24 -11.60
N THR A 308 -22.47 9.07 -12.13
CA THR A 308 -21.27 8.63 -12.93
C THR A 308 -19.84 9.09 -12.52
N ASP A 309 -18.75 8.30 -12.47
CA ASP A 309 -18.11 7.39 -13.46
C ASP A 309 -16.94 6.54 -12.84
N GLY A 310 -16.75 5.27 -13.28
CA GLY A 310 -15.45 4.60 -13.55
C GLY A 310 -14.47 4.12 -12.46
N VAL A 311 -14.17 2.81 -12.33
CA VAL A 311 -13.39 2.24 -11.19
C VAL A 311 -11.84 2.32 -11.30
N ALA A 312 -11.24 2.34 -12.50
CA ALA A 312 -9.82 2.73 -12.62
C ALA A 312 -9.62 4.20 -12.20
N ASP A 313 -10.63 5.01 -12.49
CA ASP A 313 -10.74 6.39 -12.03
C ASP A 313 -11.15 6.45 -10.54
N GLU A 314 -11.76 5.41 -9.94
CA GLU A 314 -12.24 5.33 -8.55
C GLU A 314 -11.20 4.77 -7.57
N LEU A 315 -10.24 3.95 -7.98
CA LEU A 315 -9.08 3.56 -7.15
C LEU A 315 -8.06 4.70 -7.09
N VAL A 316 -7.83 5.35 -8.24
CA VAL A 316 -7.03 6.57 -8.38
C VAL A 316 -7.76 7.77 -7.74
N ARG A 317 -9.09 7.91 -7.87
CA ARG A 317 -9.89 8.87 -7.06
C ARG A 317 -10.04 8.48 -5.61
N ALA A 318 -10.07 7.22 -5.20
CA ALA A 318 -10.06 6.89 -3.77
C ALA A 318 -8.76 7.33 -3.11
N MET A 319 -7.67 7.39 -3.90
CA MET A 319 -6.41 8.03 -3.51
C MET A 319 -6.38 9.56 -3.72
N LEU A 320 -7.28 10.14 -4.53
CA LEU A 320 -7.29 11.57 -4.93
C LEU A 320 -8.57 12.36 -4.60
N THR A 321 -9.55 11.79 -3.89
CA THR A 321 -10.81 12.44 -3.49
C THR A 321 -10.80 12.64 -1.98
N PRO A 322 -10.60 13.88 -1.49
CA PRO A 322 -10.71 14.20 -0.08
C PRO A 322 -12.17 14.07 0.37
N GLY A 323 -12.40 13.24 1.39
CA GLY A 323 -13.63 13.27 2.18
C GLY A 323 -14.64 12.19 1.81
N ARG A 324 -14.61 11.10 2.59
CA ARG A 324 -15.78 10.38 3.18
C ARG A 324 -15.39 9.08 3.89
N ILE A 325 -14.12 8.73 3.90
CA ILE A 325 -13.55 7.59 4.63
C ILE A 325 -12.62 8.19 5.68
N SER A 326 -12.85 7.89 6.96
CA SER A 326 -11.94 8.33 8.01
C SER A 326 -10.72 7.41 8.08
N LYS A 327 -9.62 7.90 8.65
CA LYS A 327 -8.36 7.19 9.00
C LYS A 327 -8.55 5.75 9.48
N TRP A 328 -9.66 5.46 10.12
CA TRP A 328 -9.99 4.16 10.73
C TRP A 328 -10.78 3.22 9.84
N GLU A 329 -11.53 3.74 8.87
CA GLU A 329 -12.18 2.90 7.86
C GLU A 329 -11.16 2.25 6.90
N PHE A 330 -9.93 2.78 6.83
CA PHE A 330 -8.79 2.14 6.17
C PHE A 330 -8.14 1.02 7.04
N MET A 331 -7.95 1.25 8.35
CA MET A 331 -7.34 0.25 9.24
C MET A 331 -8.26 -0.93 9.58
N LEU A 332 -9.57 -0.69 9.76
CA LEU A 332 -10.58 -1.75 9.92
C LEU A 332 -10.86 -2.53 8.61
N ARG A 333 -10.36 -2.04 7.48
CA ARG A 333 -10.38 -2.71 6.17
C ARG A 333 -9.13 -3.54 5.90
N GLN A 334 -8.27 -3.80 6.90
CA GLN A 334 -7.13 -4.67 6.63
C GLN A 334 -7.61 -6.05 6.15
N PRO A 335 -7.15 -6.49 4.96
CA PRO A 335 -7.55 -7.78 4.42
C PRO A 335 -7.19 -8.89 5.40
N GLU A 336 -7.95 -9.97 5.37
CA GLU A 336 -7.72 -11.12 6.26
C GLU A 336 -6.24 -11.57 6.16
N GLN A 337 -5.49 -11.44 7.27
CA GLN A 337 -4.08 -11.81 7.32
C GLN A 337 -3.92 -13.33 7.16
N ARG A 338 -3.12 -13.75 6.18
CA ARG A 338 -2.82 -15.16 5.90
C ARG A 338 -1.31 -15.40 5.88
N PRO A 339 -0.86 -16.60 6.28
CA PRO A 339 0.54 -16.97 6.14
C PRO A 339 0.92 -17.16 4.66
N LEU A 340 2.08 -16.67 4.24
CA LEU A 340 2.57 -16.84 2.87
C LEU A 340 3.12 -18.25 2.67
N ALA A 341 2.36 -19.11 1.98
CA ALA A 341 2.74 -20.50 1.70
C ALA A 341 3.44 -20.70 0.35
N MET A 342 3.44 -19.67 -0.50
CA MET A 342 4.14 -19.61 -1.80
C MET A 342 5.53 -19.01 -1.62
N LEU A 343 6.33 -19.61 -0.75
CA LEU A 343 7.66 -19.12 -0.39
C LEU A 343 8.66 -20.29 -0.34
N TRP A 344 9.85 -20.06 -0.91
CA TRP A 344 10.96 -21.01 -0.92
C TRP A 344 12.21 -20.33 -0.39
N GLU A 345 12.94 -21.06 0.43
CA GLU A 345 14.30 -20.75 0.87
C GLU A 345 15.29 -21.33 -0.13
N LEU A 346 16.31 -20.55 -0.45
CA LEU A 346 17.36 -20.86 -1.40
C LEU A 346 18.70 -20.78 -0.67
N GLU A 347 19.40 -21.91 -0.58
CA GLU A 347 20.71 -21.98 0.07
C GLU A 347 21.78 -22.37 -0.94
N LYS A 348 22.88 -21.61 -1.00
CA LYS A 348 24.07 -21.94 -1.80
C LYS A 348 25.31 -21.39 -1.14
N ASN A 349 26.34 -22.22 -0.98
CA ASN A 349 27.62 -21.83 -0.36
C ASN A 349 27.48 -21.16 1.02
N GLY A 350 26.56 -21.66 1.85
CA GLY A 350 26.29 -21.10 3.20
C GLY A 350 25.55 -19.75 3.20
N ARG A 351 25.11 -19.26 2.03
CA ARG A 351 24.30 -18.05 1.90
C ARG A 351 22.84 -18.40 1.66
N VAL A 352 21.95 -17.64 2.28
CA VAL A 352 20.51 -17.87 2.23
C VAL A 352 19.82 -16.68 1.56
N SER A 353 18.92 -16.99 0.64
CA SER A 353 18.01 -16.06 -0.04
C SER A 353 16.62 -16.70 -0.13
N TRP A 354 15.62 -15.94 -0.60
CA TRP A 354 14.25 -16.41 -0.73
C TRP A 354 13.67 -16.07 -2.09
N ILE A 355 12.74 -16.91 -2.56
CA ILE A 355 11.90 -16.62 -3.73
C ILE A 355 10.44 -16.91 -3.40
N ALA A 356 9.55 -16.01 -3.79
CA ALA A 356 8.13 -16.06 -3.51
C ALA A 356 7.30 -16.00 -4.80
N GLY A 357 6.25 -16.81 -4.84
CA GLY A 357 5.24 -16.77 -5.89
C GLY A 357 4.16 -15.75 -5.56
N SER A 358 4.12 -14.60 -6.22
CA SER A 358 3.11 -13.57 -6.04
C SER A 358 1.80 -13.89 -6.77
N ALA A 359 0.70 -13.35 -6.25
CA ALA A 359 -0.59 -13.32 -6.92
C ALA A 359 -1.01 -11.86 -7.10
N HIS A 360 -1.28 -11.48 -8.35
CA HIS A 360 -1.76 -10.15 -8.72
C HIS A 360 -3.14 -9.83 -8.14
N PHE A 361 -3.91 -10.84 -7.73
CA PHE A 361 -5.21 -10.66 -7.08
C PHE A 361 -5.34 -11.58 -5.87
N CYS A 362 -5.72 -11.02 -4.71
CA CYS A 362 -6.02 -11.76 -3.48
C CYS A 362 -7.00 -10.95 -2.60
N ARG A 363 -7.82 -11.67 -1.83
CA ARG A 363 -8.77 -11.12 -0.84
C ARG A 363 -8.12 -10.90 0.53
N CYS A 364 -6.91 -11.40 0.67
CA CYS A 364 -6.13 -11.62 1.86
C CYS A 364 -4.95 -10.65 1.89
N SER A 365 -4.30 -10.53 3.05
CA SER A 365 -3.03 -9.83 3.19
C SER A 365 -1.98 -10.80 3.71
N PHE A 366 -0.75 -10.69 3.23
CA PHE A 366 0.40 -11.47 3.67
C PHE A 366 1.42 -10.63 4.43
N ARG A 367 1.08 -9.36 4.73
CA ARG A 367 1.94 -8.36 5.37
C ARG A 367 2.77 -8.94 6.52
N ARG A 368 2.16 -9.68 7.44
CA ARG A 368 2.89 -10.30 8.58
C ARG A 368 4.00 -11.25 8.16
N SER A 369 3.76 -12.08 7.15
CA SER A 369 4.77 -13.02 6.63
C SER A 369 5.85 -12.29 5.85
N LEU A 370 5.47 -11.25 5.11
CA LEU A 370 6.38 -10.41 4.35
C LEU A 370 7.29 -9.58 5.27
N THR A 371 6.77 -9.00 6.36
CA THR A 371 7.58 -8.27 7.36
C THR A 371 8.68 -9.16 7.92
N ARG A 372 8.33 -10.37 8.38
CA ARG A 372 9.30 -11.35 8.92
C ARG A 372 10.33 -11.81 7.89
N LEU A 373 9.97 -11.82 6.62
CA LEU A 373 10.90 -12.12 5.53
C LEU A 373 11.84 -10.93 5.32
N PHE A 374 11.30 -9.71 5.26
CA PHE A 374 12.05 -8.48 5.00
C PHE A 374 12.95 -8.06 6.16
N GLU A 375 12.71 -8.53 7.38
CA GLU A 375 13.68 -8.42 8.48
C GLU A 375 15.00 -9.16 8.21
N LYS A 376 14.99 -10.16 7.32
CA LYS A 376 16.13 -11.06 7.04
C LYS A 376 16.88 -10.72 5.75
N VAL A 377 16.37 -9.78 4.96
CA VAL A 377 16.93 -9.45 3.64
C VAL A 377 17.14 -7.95 3.53
N ASP A 378 18.13 -7.57 2.74
CA ASP A 378 18.46 -6.16 2.50
C ASP A 378 17.96 -5.68 1.13
N THR A 379 17.75 -6.63 0.21
CA THR A 379 17.31 -6.37 -1.16
C THR A 379 16.08 -7.22 -1.51
N VAL A 380 15.10 -6.60 -2.16
CA VAL A 380 13.89 -7.25 -2.66
C VAL A 380 13.74 -6.97 -4.15
N ILE A 381 13.61 -8.03 -4.95
CA ILE A 381 13.60 -7.97 -6.41
C ILE A 381 12.25 -8.43 -6.93
N PHE A 382 11.70 -7.75 -7.93
CA PHE A 382 10.40 -8.06 -8.54
C PHE A 382 10.53 -8.39 -10.02
N GLU A 383 9.48 -8.91 -10.67
CA GLU A 383 9.47 -9.13 -12.12
C GLU A 383 9.80 -7.85 -12.89
N GLY A 384 9.13 -6.74 -12.55
CA GLY A 384 9.37 -5.43 -13.11
C GLY A 384 8.99 -4.34 -12.10
N PRO A 385 9.04 -3.07 -12.50
CA PRO A 385 8.71 -1.96 -11.63
C PRO A 385 7.20 -1.93 -11.30
N LEU A 386 6.87 -1.60 -10.05
CA LEU A 386 5.49 -1.50 -9.55
C LEU A 386 5.22 -0.13 -8.91
N ASP A 387 6.01 0.90 -9.26
CA ASP A 387 5.71 2.28 -8.92
C ASP A 387 4.59 2.86 -9.80
N VAL A 388 4.02 3.98 -9.34
CA VAL A 388 2.84 4.60 -9.96
C VAL A 388 3.10 4.98 -11.42
N ASP A 389 4.26 5.55 -11.73
CA ASP A 389 4.60 5.98 -13.09
C ASP A 389 4.62 4.78 -14.05
N SER A 390 5.21 3.67 -13.60
CA SER A 390 5.29 2.40 -14.33
C SER A 390 3.92 1.75 -14.57
N LEU A 391 3.00 1.86 -13.61
CA LEU A 391 1.63 1.36 -13.74
C LEU A 391 0.80 2.24 -14.71
N LEU A 392 0.96 3.56 -14.65
CA LEU A 392 0.29 4.48 -15.57
C LEU A 392 0.76 4.28 -17.01
N GLU A 393 2.06 4.08 -17.22
CA GLU A 393 2.61 3.79 -18.55
C GLU A 393 2.01 2.48 -19.14
N THR A 394 1.75 1.49 -18.28
CA THR A 394 1.09 0.24 -18.66
C THR A 394 -0.37 0.46 -19.06
N ASP A 395 -1.11 1.29 -18.31
CA ASP A 395 -2.48 1.67 -18.63
C ASP A 395 -2.56 2.43 -19.96
N ASP A 396 -1.76 3.49 -20.12
CA ASP A 396 -1.69 4.31 -21.33
C ASP A 396 -1.42 3.43 -22.57
N TYR A 397 -0.53 2.44 -22.45
CA TYR A 397 -0.21 1.53 -23.54
C TYR A 397 -1.36 0.54 -23.85
N GLY A 398 -2.09 0.10 -22.82
CA GLY A 398 -3.23 -0.81 -22.94
C GLY A 398 -4.49 -0.16 -23.51
N GLU A 399 -4.66 1.15 -23.32
CA GLU A 399 -5.77 1.94 -23.85
C GLU A 399 -5.62 2.29 -25.33
N ILE A 400 -4.48 1.99 -25.96
CA ILE A 400 -4.31 2.20 -27.40
C ILE A 400 -5.16 1.17 -28.17
N PRO A 401 -6.19 1.60 -28.93
CA PRO A 401 -7.11 0.69 -29.59
C PRO A 401 -6.39 -0.10 -30.71
N PRO A 402 -6.62 -1.43 -30.81
CA PRO A 402 -6.13 -2.20 -31.94
C PRO A 402 -6.91 -1.87 -33.22
N PRO A 403 -6.34 -2.14 -34.40
CA PRO A 403 -7.04 -1.95 -35.67
C PRO A 403 -8.31 -2.82 -35.72
N PRO A 404 -9.33 -2.42 -36.51
CA PRO A 404 -10.51 -3.26 -36.74
C PRO A 404 -10.12 -4.67 -37.22
N GLY A 405 -10.74 -5.70 -36.66
CA GLY A 405 -10.39 -7.12 -36.91
C GLY A 405 -9.47 -7.73 -35.85
N GLU A 406 -8.89 -6.91 -34.97
CA GLU A 406 -8.04 -7.34 -33.86
C GLU A 406 -8.64 -6.98 -32.48
N ARG A 407 -9.87 -6.44 -32.45
CA ARG A 407 -10.56 -6.07 -31.21
C ARG A 407 -11.22 -7.29 -30.60
N VAL A 408 -11.31 -7.33 -29.27
CA VAL A 408 -11.95 -8.46 -28.58
C VAL A 408 -13.42 -8.61 -28.99
N ILE A 409 -14.12 -7.51 -29.19
CA ILE A 409 -15.53 -7.52 -29.61
C ILE A 409 -15.76 -8.25 -30.95
N ASP A 410 -14.78 -8.20 -31.86
CA ASP A 410 -14.89 -8.80 -33.21
C ASP A 410 -14.97 -10.33 -33.15
N PHE A 411 -14.56 -10.92 -32.03
CA PHE A 411 -14.58 -12.37 -31.78
C PHE A 411 -15.69 -12.81 -30.82
N LEU A 412 -16.56 -11.90 -30.36
CA LEU A 412 -17.65 -12.22 -29.44
C LEU A 412 -19.01 -12.20 -30.15
N THR A 413 -19.82 -13.22 -29.91
CA THR A 413 -21.21 -13.24 -30.39
C THR A 413 -22.09 -12.33 -29.52
N PRO A 414 -23.27 -11.89 -30.00
CA PRO A 414 -24.23 -11.17 -29.17
C PRO A 414 -24.58 -11.91 -27.86
N ASP A 415 -24.65 -13.24 -27.90
CA ASP A 415 -24.90 -14.09 -26.73
C ASP A 415 -23.72 -14.07 -25.74
N ASP A 416 -22.48 -14.03 -26.23
CA ASP A 416 -21.30 -13.90 -25.38
C ASP A 416 -21.32 -12.57 -24.63
N ILE A 417 -21.64 -11.47 -25.33
CA ILE A 417 -21.77 -10.12 -24.75
C ILE A 417 -22.91 -10.09 -23.73
N ALA A 418 -24.06 -10.71 -24.03
CA ALA A 418 -25.18 -10.79 -23.09
C ALA A 418 -24.79 -11.52 -21.80
N ARG A 419 -24.00 -12.60 -21.88
CA ARG A 419 -23.48 -13.31 -20.69
C ARG A 419 -22.51 -12.44 -19.89
N LEU A 420 -21.61 -11.71 -20.55
CA LEU A 420 -20.71 -10.75 -19.90
C LEU A 420 -21.49 -9.63 -19.19
N LYS A 421 -22.47 -9.02 -19.87
CA LYS A 421 -23.37 -8.01 -19.25
C LYS A 421 -24.07 -8.57 -18.02
N LYS A 422 -24.60 -9.79 -18.11
CA LYS A 422 -25.22 -10.48 -16.98
C LYS A 422 -24.26 -10.68 -15.80
N ARG A 423 -22.97 -10.90 -16.05
CA ARG A 423 -21.97 -11.13 -14.99
C ARG A 423 -21.37 -9.85 -14.43
N LEU A 424 -21.13 -8.85 -15.26
CA LEU A 424 -20.37 -7.65 -14.91
C LEU A 424 -21.24 -6.42 -14.67
N CYS A 425 -22.41 -6.35 -15.31
CA CYS A 425 -23.30 -5.18 -15.28
C CYS A 425 -24.58 -5.43 -14.46
N ALA A 426 -25.08 -6.67 -14.42
CA ALA A 426 -26.32 -6.98 -13.72
C ALA A 426 -26.17 -6.93 -12.18
N PRO A 427 -27.26 -6.59 -11.46
CA PRO A 427 -27.29 -6.65 -10.00
C PRO A 427 -27.31 -8.09 -9.46
N GLU A 428 -26.47 -8.37 -8.47
CA GLU A 428 -26.45 -9.59 -7.67
C GLU A 428 -27.01 -9.32 -6.27
N TRP A 429 -27.44 -10.36 -5.54
CA TRP A 429 -27.97 -10.21 -4.17
C TRP A 429 -26.98 -9.57 -3.19
N ARG A 430 -25.66 -9.73 -3.43
CA ARG A 430 -24.57 -9.09 -2.66
C ARG A 430 -24.41 -7.59 -2.92
N ASP A 431 -25.03 -7.08 -3.98
CA ASP A 431 -25.02 -5.67 -4.33
C ASP A 431 -26.01 -4.83 -3.50
N TYR A 432 -26.88 -5.49 -2.74
CA TYR A 432 -27.81 -4.82 -1.84
C TYR A 432 -27.09 -4.41 -0.54
N GLY A 433 -26.92 -3.10 -0.35
CA GLY A 433 -26.33 -2.50 0.86
C GLY A 433 -24.87 -2.05 0.75
N ARG A 434 -24.19 -2.33 -0.38
CA ARG A 434 -22.91 -1.69 -0.77
C ARG A 434 -23.13 -0.83 -2.01
N LYS A 435 -22.32 0.21 -2.23
CA LYS A 435 -22.12 0.77 -3.57
C LYS A 435 -21.49 -0.34 -4.42
N SER A 436 -22.32 -1.13 -5.10
CA SER A 436 -21.81 -2.16 -5.99
C SER A 436 -21.10 -1.50 -7.17
N HIS A 437 -19.82 -1.85 -7.36
CA HIS A 437 -19.01 -1.53 -8.54
C HIS A 437 -19.51 -2.33 -9.76
N ARG A 438 -20.79 -2.21 -10.10
CA ARG A 438 -21.33 -2.72 -11.36
C ARG A 438 -20.58 -2.03 -12.48
N LEU A 439 -20.03 -2.81 -13.40
CA LEU A 439 -19.41 -2.26 -14.58
C LEU A 439 -20.51 -1.67 -15.46
N PRO A 440 -20.47 -0.36 -15.80
CA PRO A 440 -21.41 0.21 -16.75
C PRO A 440 -21.34 -0.53 -18.10
N GLU A 441 -22.48 -0.75 -18.77
CA GLU A 441 -22.50 -1.50 -20.03
C GLU A 441 -21.69 -0.82 -21.13
N ASP A 442 -21.72 0.51 -21.18
CA ASP A 442 -20.90 1.35 -22.06
C ASP A 442 -19.41 1.14 -21.79
N ARG A 443 -19.01 0.99 -20.52
CA ARG A 443 -17.61 0.73 -20.17
C ARG A 443 -17.17 -0.70 -20.48
N LEU A 444 -18.06 -1.69 -20.31
CA LEU A 444 -17.83 -3.05 -20.81
C LEU A 444 -17.57 -3.02 -22.33
N LEU A 445 -18.42 -2.33 -23.08
CA LEU A 445 -18.26 -2.22 -24.53
C LEU A 445 -16.97 -1.49 -24.89
N TRP A 446 -16.65 -0.39 -24.21
CA TRP A 446 -15.40 0.34 -24.42
C TRP A 446 -14.16 -0.54 -24.22
N PHE A 447 -14.09 -1.34 -23.15
CA PHE A 447 -12.98 -2.29 -22.99
C PHE A 447 -12.89 -3.27 -24.17
N LEU A 448 -14.02 -3.75 -24.68
CA LEU A 448 -14.04 -4.73 -25.78
C LEU A 448 -13.72 -4.10 -27.15
N THR A 449 -13.93 -2.79 -27.34
CA THR A 449 -13.80 -2.10 -28.63
C THR A 449 -12.56 -1.20 -28.75
N GLU A 450 -12.22 -0.48 -27.68
CA GLU A 450 -11.25 0.62 -27.70
C GLU A 450 -9.95 0.29 -26.96
N THR A 451 -9.75 -0.93 -26.48
CA THR A 451 -8.53 -1.29 -25.74
C THR A 451 -7.88 -2.55 -26.29
N LYS A 452 -6.60 -2.74 -25.96
CA LYS A 452 -5.85 -3.93 -26.36
C LYS A 452 -6.46 -5.20 -25.75
N PRO A 453 -6.29 -6.36 -26.41
CA PRO A 453 -6.93 -7.60 -25.97
C PRO A 453 -6.57 -8.01 -24.54
N TRP A 454 -5.28 -7.95 -24.19
CA TRP A 454 -4.80 -8.27 -22.85
C TRP A 454 -5.34 -7.27 -21.82
N TYR A 455 -5.45 -5.99 -22.18
CA TYR A 455 -5.96 -4.93 -21.31
C TYR A 455 -7.44 -5.13 -21.01
N ALA A 456 -8.25 -5.38 -22.03
CA ALA A 456 -9.66 -5.73 -21.89
C ALA A 456 -9.83 -6.96 -20.97
N PHE A 457 -9.02 -7.99 -21.16
CA PHE A 457 -9.03 -9.18 -20.32
C PHE A 457 -8.77 -8.86 -18.84
N PHE A 458 -7.66 -8.19 -18.52
CA PHE A 458 -7.30 -7.88 -17.14
C PHE A 458 -8.32 -6.94 -16.51
N SER A 459 -8.75 -5.90 -17.21
CA SER A 459 -9.74 -4.93 -16.72
C SER A 459 -11.10 -5.56 -16.40
N LEU A 460 -11.62 -6.42 -17.29
CA LEU A 460 -12.90 -7.11 -17.06
C LEU A 460 -12.80 -8.16 -15.94
N TRP A 461 -11.65 -8.83 -15.84
CA TRP A 461 -11.39 -9.78 -14.75
C TRP A 461 -11.26 -9.06 -13.40
N THR A 462 -10.56 -7.93 -13.34
CA THR A 462 -10.45 -7.07 -12.16
C THR A 462 -11.83 -6.60 -11.72
N ALA A 463 -12.64 -6.06 -12.64
CA ALA A 463 -14.01 -5.62 -12.32
C ALA A 463 -14.88 -6.76 -11.75
N PHE A 464 -14.71 -7.99 -12.24
CA PHE A 464 -15.39 -9.16 -11.67
C PHE A 464 -14.94 -9.48 -10.24
N LEU A 465 -13.63 -9.38 -9.98
CA LEU A 465 -12.98 -9.71 -8.71
C LEU A 465 -13.25 -8.68 -7.61
N GLU A 466 -13.17 -7.39 -7.92
CA GLU A 466 -13.42 -6.28 -6.97
C GLU A 466 -14.83 -6.35 -6.39
N ARG A 467 -15.84 -6.66 -7.21
CA ARG A 467 -17.22 -6.91 -6.75
C ARG A 467 -17.32 -8.03 -5.70
N ARG A 468 -16.28 -8.84 -5.56
CA ARG A 468 -16.17 -9.98 -4.63
C ARG A 468 -15.13 -9.74 -3.53
N GLY A 469 -14.66 -8.51 -3.35
CA GLY A 469 -13.75 -8.08 -2.28
C GLY A 469 -12.28 -8.44 -2.50
N TRP A 470 -11.89 -8.74 -3.74
CA TRP A 470 -10.51 -9.03 -4.12
C TRP A 470 -9.80 -7.73 -4.50
N GLU A 471 -9.44 -6.96 -3.48
CA GLU A 471 -8.90 -5.60 -3.61
C GLU A 471 -7.37 -5.54 -3.40
N ASN A 472 -6.70 -6.68 -3.21
CA ASN A 472 -5.27 -6.72 -2.86
C ASN A 472 -4.44 -7.47 -3.90
N SER A 473 -3.15 -7.16 -3.91
CA SER A 473 -2.11 -7.78 -4.73
C SER A 473 -0.91 -8.11 -3.83
N VAL A 474 -0.36 -9.31 -3.96
CA VAL A 474 0.77 -9.76 -3.11
C VAL A 474 2.06 -9.06 -3.53
N ASP A 475 2.22 -8.82 -4.82
CA ASP A 475 3.35 -8.12 -5.43
C ASP A 475 3.36 -6.63 -5.08
N LEU A 476 2.22 -5.93 -5.16
CA LEU A 476 2.12 -4.54 -4.69
C LEU A 476 2.32 -4.43 -3.17
N GLU A 477 1.70 -5.33 -2.39
CA GLU A 477 1.88 -5.34 -0.94
C GLU A 477 3.35 -5.56 -0.54
N ALA A 478 4.04 -6.49 -1.21
CA ALA A 478 5.45 -6.73 -1.01
C ALA A 478 6.31 -5.53 -1.43
N TRP A 479 6.01 -4.90 -2.57
CA TRP A 479 6.74 -3.74 -3.08
C TRP A 479 6.66 -2.55 -2.12
N GLU A 480 5.44 -2.18 -1.71
CA GLU A 480 5.20 -1.10 -0.77
C GLU A 480 5.85 -1.38 0.59
N LEU A 481 5.69 -2.60 1.10
CA LEU A 481 6.24 -2.98 2.40
C LEU A 481 7.77 -2.96 2.38
N ALA A 482 8.42 -3.52 1.35
CA ALA A 482 9.87 -3.53 1.22
C ALA A 482 10.43 -2.10 1.22
N ARG A 483 9.80 -1.18 0.48
CA ARG A 483 10.18 0.25 0.47
C ARG A 483 9.96 0.90 1.84
N SER A 484 8.84 0.62 2.50
CA SER A 484 8.55 1.15 3.83
C SER A 484 9.54 0.67 4.91
N MET A 485 10.15 -0.50 4.70
CA MET A 485 11.19 -1.08 5.55
C MET A 485 12.61 -0.70 5.11
N ASN A 486 12.75 0.30 4.23
CA ASN A 486 14.03 0.79 3.69
C ASN A 486 14.89 -0.30 3.02
N ARG A 487 14.26 -1.30 2.39
CA ARG A 487 14.97 -2.30 1.58
C ARG A 487 15.31 -1.72 0.22
N VAL A 488 16.38 -2.21 -0.39
CA VAL A 488 16.70 -1.91 -1.80
C VAL A 488 15.68 -2.65 -2.66
N VAL A 489 14.96 -1.93 -3.53
CA VAL A 489 13.90 -2.47 -4.37
C VAL A 489 14.11 -2.12 -5.83
N PHE A 490 14.00 -3.11 -6.72
CA PHE A 490 14.01 -2.92 -8.18
C PHE A 490 13.34 -4.09 -8.93
N GLY A 491 12.97 -3.85 -10.18
CA GLY A 491 12.43 -4.85 -11.10
C GLY A 491 13.52 -5.53 -11.93
N MET A 492 13.32 -6.79 -12.30
CA MET A 492 14.19 -7.51 -13.21
C MET A 492 13.98 -7.07 -14.65
N GLU A 493 12.77 -6.68 -15.04
CA GLU A 493 12.37 -6.25 -16.38
C GLU A 493 12.05 -4.76 -16.44
N THR A 494 12.12 -4.20 -17.64
CA THR A 494 11.63 -2.85 -17.95
C THR A 494 10.15 -2.88 -18.36
N ILE A 495 9.48 -1.73 -18.35
CA ILE A 495 8.09 -1.62 -18.84
C ILE A 495 7.95 -2.11 -20.30
N PRO A 496 8.80 -1.72 -21.26
CA PRO A 496 8.74 -2.25 -22.63
C PRO A 496 8.85 -3.79 -22.69
N GLU A 497 9.70 -4.39 -21.86
CA GLU A 497 9.84 -5.85 -21.79
C GLU A 497 8.56 -6.53 -21.26
N GLN A 498 7.90 -5.93 -20.27
CA GLN A 498 6.61 -6.41 -19.77
C GLN A 498 5.49 -6.24 -20.81
N MET A 499 5.50 -5.14 -21.56
CA MET A 499 4.50 -4.90 -22.61
C MET A 499 4.57 -5.97 -23.71
N ILE A 500 5.78 -6.34 -24.15
CA ILE A 500 5.98 -7.44 -25.11
C ILE A 500 5.38 -8.76 -24.59
N ALA A 501 5.54 -9.05 -23.30
CA ALA A 501 4.98 -10.24 -22.68
C ALA A 501 3.44 -10.22 -22.66
N LEU A 502 2.84 -9.06 -22.35
CA LEU A 502 1.40 -8.89 -22.33
C LEU A 502 0.78 -8.98 -23.74
N GLU A 503 1.43 -8.38 -24.74
CA GLU A 503 1.02 -8.48 -26.15
C GLU A 503 1.07 -9.90 -26.70
N SER A 504 1.92 -10.75 -26.13
CA SER A 504 2.03 -12.15 -26.52
C SER A 504 0.84 -13.00 -26.06
N ALA A 505 -0.08 -12.46 -25.24
CA ALA A 505 -1.26 -13.17 -24.77
C ALA A 505 -2.19 -13.56 -25.95
N PRO A 506 -2.42 -14.86 -26.23
CA PRO A 506 -3.15 -15.25 -27.42
C PRO A 506 -4.63 -14.84 -27.38
N MET A 507 -5.07 -14.07 -28.39
CA MET A 507 -6.47 -13.67 -28.55
C MET A 507 -7.47 -14.83 -28.40
N PRO A 508 -7.26 -16.03 -28.98
CA PRO A 508 -8.19 -17.15 -28.80
C PRO A 508 -8.36 -17.58 -27.33
N ARG A 509 -7.32 -17.46 -26.50
CA ARG A 509 -7.41 -17.77 -25.07
C ARG A 509 -8.17 -16.69 -24.32
N ILE A 510 -7.93 -15.41 -24.63
CA ILE A 510 -8.67 -14.27 -24.07
C ILE A 510 -10.16 -14.42 -24.34
N VAL A 511 -10.53 -14.62 -25.62
CA VAL A 511 -11.92 -14.80 -26.05
C VAL A 511 -12.54 -16.02 -25.37
N ARG A 512 -11.83 -17.16 -25.32
CA ARG A 512 -12.31 -18.36 -24.63
C ARG A 512 -12.56 -18.10 -23.14
N PHE A 513 -11.69 -17.35 -22.46
CA PHE A 513 -11.87 -17.00 -21.05
C PHE A 513 -13.13 -16.15 -20.84
N LEU A 514 -13.32 -15.12 -21.67
CA LEU A 514 -14.49 -14.22 -21.61
C LEU A 514 -15.80 -14.97 -21.91
N ARG A 515 -15.80 -15.85 -22.92
CA ARG A 515 -16.96 -16.69 -23.27
C ARG A 515 -17.40 -17.62 -22.13
N ASN A 516 -16.47 -18.01 -21.26
CA ASN A 516 -16.68 -18.89 -20.11
C ASN A 516 -16.88 -18.12 -18.79
N CYS A 517 -17.35 -16.86 -18.84
CA CYS A 517 -17.55 -16.03 -17.65
C CYS A 517 -18.45 -16.63 -16.56
N ASP A 518 -19.35 -17.56 -16.91
CA ASP A 518 -20.16 -18.29 -15.93
C ASP A 518 -19.34 -19.19 -14.98
N ARG A 519 -18.12 -19.57 -15.37
CA ARG A 519 -17.23 -20.41 -14.55
C ARG A 519 -16.27 -19.60 -13.67
N TRP A 520 -16.26 -18.28 -13.78
CA TRP A 520 -15.32 -17.40 -13.09
C TRP A 520 -15.35 -17.54 -11.57
N ASP A 521 -16.52 -17.73 -10.96
CA ASP A 521 -16.64 -17.95 -9.50
C ASP A 521 -16.04 -19.28 -9.03
N ALA A 522 -16.11 -20.32 -9.85
CA ALA A 522 -15.49 -21.61 -9.56
C ALA A 522 -13.96 -21.52 -9.74
N TYR A 523 -13.53 -20.87 -10.83
CA TYR A 523 -12.12 -20.60 -11.12
C TYR A 523 -11.45 -19.84 -9.98
N ARG A 524 -12.02 -18.70 -9.57
CA ARG A 524 -11.51 -17.86 -8.48
C ARG A 524 -11.35 -18.64 -7.17
N ARG A 525 -12.39 -19.39 -6.75
CA ARG A 525 -12.36 -20.17 -5.49
C ARG A 525 -11.29 -21.26 -5.51
N ARG A 526 -11.14 -21.96 -6.64
CA ARG A 526 -10.10 -22.98 -6.82
C ARG A 526 -8.71 -22.35 -6.74
N ASN A 527 -8.49 -21.24 -7.45
CA ASN A 527 -7.21 -20.54 -7.46
C ASN A 527 -6.83 -19.97 -6.08
N GLU A 528 -7.78 -19.34 -5.36
CA GLU A 528 -7.60 -18.86 -3.98
C GLU A 528 -7.17 -20.00 -3.04
N SER A 529 -7.92 -21.11 -3.09
CA SER A 529 -7.66 -22.28 -2.27
C SER A 529 -6.30 -22.93 -2.61
N ALA A 530 -5.92 -22.99 -3.88
CA ALA A 530 -4.61 -23.51 -4.26
C ALA A 530 -3.47 -22.58 -3.79
N TYR A 531 -3.60 -21.27 -4.01
CA TYR A 531 -2.61 -20.28 -3.60
C TYR A 531 -2.37 -20.30 -2.08
N LEU A 532 -3.44 -20.26 -1.28
CA LEU A 532 -3.36 -20.28 0.19
C LEU A 532 -2.79 -21.59 0.74
N ARG A 533 -2.83 -22.68 -0.04
CA ARG A 533 -2.20 -23.97 0.31
C ARG A 533 -0.76 -24.09 -0.17
N GLY A 534 -0.28 -23.11 -0.93
CA GLY A 534 0.97 -23.17 -1.70
C GLY A 534 0.98 -24.32 -2.72
N ASP A 535 -0.19 -24.68 -3.27
CA ASP A 535 -0.36 -25.79 -4.21
C ASP A 535 -0.14 -25.30 -5.65
N LEU A 536 1.12 -25.23 -6.09
CA LEU A 536 1.50 -24.75 -7.44
C LEU A 536 0.79 -25.54 -8.55
N GLU A 537 0.72 -26.88 -8.42
CA GLU A 537 0.02 -27.75 -9.38
C GLU A 537 -1.49 -27.54 -9.33
N GLY A 538 -2.06 -27.34 -8.15
CA GLY A 538 -3.47 -26.98 -8.00
C GLY A 538 -3.82 -25.62 -8.59
N MET A 539 -2.87 -24.69 -8.68
CA MET A 539 -3.01 -23.41 -9.38
C MET A 539 -2.92 -23.55 -10.91
N MET A 540 -2.33 -24.65 -11.38
CA MET A 540 -2.16 -24.99 -12.79
C MET A 540 -3.38 -25.65 -13.44
N GLY A 541 -4.42 -26.01 -12.68
CA GLY A 541 -5.58 -26.80 -13.17
C GLY A 541 -5.93 -26.50 -14.63
N THR A 542 -5.71 -27.49 -15.50
CA THR A 542 -5.53 -27.38 -16.97
C THR A 542 -4.90 -26.06 -17.41
N SER A 543 -3.61 -26.09 -17.80
CA SER A 543 -2.79 -25.02 -18.39
C SER A 543 -3.38 -24.33 -19.66
N THR A 544 -4.67 -24.52 -19.92
CA THR A 544 -5.51 -23.98 -20.98
C THR A 544 -6.48 -22.87 -20.52
N GLU A 545 -6.54 -22.50 -19.23
CA GLU A 545 -7.59 -21.58 -18.74
C GLU A 545 -7.21 -20.10 -18.57
N PHE A 546 -5.98 -19.73 -18.17
CA PHE A 546 -5.60 -18.31 -18.00
C PHE A 546 -4.83 -17.79 -19.23
N PRO A 547 -5.28 -16.71 -19.91
CA PRO A 547 -4.74 -16.30 -21.21
C PRO A 547 -3.24 -16.01 -21.26
N SER A 548 -2.67 -15.43 -20.20
CA SER A 548 -1.27 -15.03 -20.13
C SER A 548 -0.29 -16.15 -19.70
N ARG A 549 -0.79 -17.33 -19.33
CA ARG A 549 0.04 -18.47 -18.87
C ARG A 549 0.29 -19.45 -20.01
N THR A 550 1.13 -19.07 -20.97
CA THR A 550 1.59 -19.96 -22.06
C THR A 550 3.03 -20.39 -21.81
N GLU A 551 3.39 -21.61 -22.25
CA GLU A 551 4.78 -22.11 -22.16
C GLU A 551 5.76 -21.17 -22.86
N GLN A 552 5.39 -20.63 -24.02
CA GLN A 552 6.23 -19.68 -24.77
C GLN A 552 6.49 -18.35 -24.02
N ILE A 553 5.49 -17.81 -23.30
CA ILE A 553 5.63 -16.57 -22.51
C ILE A 553 6.39 -16.84 -21.21
N ILE A 554 6.16 -18.01 -20.58
CA ILE A 554 6.73 -18.34 -19.28
C ILE A 554 8.19 -18.79 -19.42
N ASP A 555 8.52 -19.70 -20.33
CA ASP A 555 9.86 -20.28 -20.43
C ASP A 555 10.92 -19.24 -20.85
N SER A 556 10.58 -18.35 -21.78
CA SER A 556 11.48 -17.29 -22.23
C SER A 556 11.72 -16.21 -21.15
N ARG A 557 10.69 -15.86 -20.37
CA ARG A 557 10.80 -14.94 -19.23
C ARG A 557 11.51 -15.58 -18.03
N ASP A 558 11.26 -16.86 -17.76
CA ASP A 558 11.92 -17.58 -16.67
C ASP A 558 13.43 -17.63 -16.85
N GLN A 559 13.91 -17.85 -18.07
CA GLN A 559 15.34 -17.81 -18.36
C GLN A 559 15.94 -16.41 -18.09
N ARG A 560 15.24 -15.34 -18.51
CA ARG A 560 15.67 -13.96 -18.23
C ARG A 560 15.68 -13.66 -16.73
N PHE A 561 14.62 -14.06 -16.02
CA PHE A 561 14.53 -13.92 -14.58
C PHE A 561 15.66 -14.66 -13.88
N ARG A 562 15.92 -15.92 -14.26
CA ARG A 562 17.04 -16.72 -13.76
C ARG A 562 18.35 -15.97 -13.91
N GLU A 563 18.67 -15.49 -15.10
CA GLU A 563 19.92 -14.76 -15.38
C GLU A 563 20.06 -13.48 -14.56
N ARG A 564 18.98 -12.71 -14.41
CA ARG A 564 19.01 -11.41 -13.70
C ARG A 564 18.98 -11.56 -12.18
N MET A 565 18.29 -12.57 -11.64
CA MET A 565 18.22 -12.79 -10.19
C MET A 565 19.44 -13.55 -9.64
N ARG A 566 20.04 -14.45 -10.42
CA ARG A 566 21.10 -15.36 -9.93
C ARG A 566 22.27 -14.64 -9.24
N PRO A 567 22.87 -13.58 -9.81
CA PRO A 567 23.98 -12.88 -9.15
C PRO A 567 23.62 -12.31 -7.77
N TRP A 568 22.34 -11.96 -7.56
CA TRP A 568 21.85 -11.47 -6.28
C TRP A 568 21.59 -12.62 -5.30
N LEU A 569 20.97 -13.70 -5.77
CA LEU A 569 20.72 -14.88 -4.94
C LEU A 569 22.02 -15.49 -4.40
N GLU A 570 23.09 -15.50 -5.20
CA GLU A 570 24.43 -15.98 -4.80
C GLU A 570 25.12 -15.07 -3.78
N ARG A 571 24.73 -13.79 -3.67
CA ARG A 571 25.21 -12.87 -2.63
C ARG A 571 24.57 -13.14 -1.28
N GLY A 572 23.35 -13.70 -1.25
CA GLY A 572 22.58 -13.92 -0.01
C GLY A 572 21.78 -12.68 0.40
N ASN A 573 20.90 -12.83 1.39
CA ASN A 573 20.07 -11.78 1.99
C ASN A 573 19.18 -11.06 0.95
N VAL A 574 18.65 -11.80 -0.02
CA VAL A 574 17.76 -11.31 -1.09
C VAL A 574 16.42 -12.04 -1.02
N ALA A 575 15.33 -11.31 -1.26
CA ALA A 575 14.02 -11.90 -1.54
C ALA A 575 13.58 -11.56 -2.98
N VAL A 576 13.17 -12.55 -3.76
CA VAL A 576 12.69 -12.38 -5.14
C VAL A 576 11.19 -12.66 -5.20
N PHE A 577 10.43 -11.79 -5.87
CA PHE A 577 8.99 -11.95 -6.11
C PHE A 577 8.73 -12.09 -7.60
N VAL A 578 8.20 -13.25 -7.96
CA VAL A 578 7.76 -13.58 -9.32
C VAL A 578 6.33 -14.10 -9.25
N GLY A 579 5.54 -13.87 -10.28
CA GLY A 579 4.21 -14.42 -10.43
C GLY A 579 4.25 -15.93 -10.19
N SER A 580 3.30 -16.42 -9.40
CA SER A 580 3.25 -17.82 -8.95
C SER A 580 3.36 -18.88 -10.04
N ALA A 581 3.05 -18.57 -11.30
CA ALA A 581 3.25 -19.46 -12.44
C ALA A 581 4.73 -19.73 -12.74
N HIS A 582 5.59 -18.72 -12.64
CA HIS A 582 7.03 -18.81 -12.90
C HIS A 582 7.74 -19.77 -11.94
N MET A 583 7.19 -19.96 -10.73
CA MET A 583 7.72 -20.90 -9.74
C MET A 583 7.68 -22.37 -10.18
N LEU A 584 6.92 -22.73 -11.22
CA LEU A 584 6.88 -24.10 -11.74
C LEU A 584 8.22 -24.51 -12.34
N ASN A 585 8.85 -23.61 -13.10
CA ASN A 585 10.13 -23.83 -13.77
C ASN A 585 11.29 -23.30 -12.94
N LEU A 586 11.17 -22.10 -12.36
CA LEU A 586 12.27 -21.46 -11.63
C LEU A 586 12.77 -22.31 -10.46
N ARG A 587 11.90 -23.08 -9.79
CA ARG A 587 12.31 -24.00 -8.71
C ARG A 587 13.30 -25.08 -9.19
N TRP A 588 13.21 -25.49 -10.46
CA TRP A 588 14.10 -26.48 -11.07
C TRP A 588 15.33 -25.82 -11.65
N MET A 589 15.17 -24.71 -12.37
CA MET A 589 16.30 -23.92 -12.90
C MET A 589 17.27 -23.47 -11.79
N LEU A 590 16.75 -23.08 -10.63
CA LEU A 590 17.59 -22.71 -9.48
C LEU A 590 18.30 -23.94 -8.87
N LYS A 591 17.68 -25.13 -8.89
CA LYS A 591 18.37 -26.38 -8.49
C LYS A 591 19.51 -26.71 -9.46
N GLU A 592 19.30 -26.53 -10.76
CA GLU A 592 20.34 -26.70 -11.78
C GLU A 592 21.50 -25.72 -11.57
N ASP A 593 21.20 -24.49 -11.15
CA ASP A 593 22.22 -23.50 -10.76
C ASP A 593 22.92 -23.83 -9.42
N GLY A 594 22.62 -24.98 -8.79
CA GLY A 594 23.27 -25.46 -7.58
C GLY A 594 22.69 -24.90 -6.27
N PHE A 595 21.50 -24.31 -6.28
CA PHE A 595 20.80 -23.92 -5.05
C PHE A 595 20.07 -25.12 -4.43
N ALA A 596 20.20 -25.28 -3.11
CA ALA A 596 19.27 -26.08 -2.34
C ALA A 596 17.95 -25.30 -2.19
N VAL A 597 16.91 -25.76 -2.89
CA VAL A 597 15.58 -25.13 -2.89
C VAL A 597 14.67 -25.86 -1.91
N ARG A 598 14.31 -25.20 -0.81
CA ARG A 598 13.44 -25.76 0.24
C ARG A 598 12.16 -24.94 0.36
N ARG A 599 11.02 -25.62 0.34
CA ARG A 599 9.73 -24.94 0.51
C ARG A 599 9.53 -24.51 1.97
N VAL A 600 9.11 -23.27 2.19
CA VAL A 600 8.75 -22.77 3.52
C VAL A 600 7.32 -23.21 3.86
N LEU A 601 7.15 -23.87 5.01
CA LEU A 601 5.87 -24.41 5.48
C LEU A 601 5.41 -23.62 6.71
N PRO A 602 4.58 -22.57 6.53
CA PRO A 602 4.41 -21.54 7.56
C PRO A 602 3.49 -21.95 8.72
N THR A 603 2.73 -23.05 8.61
CA THR A 603 1.85 -23.53 9.69
C THR A 603 1.88 -25.04 9.82
N TRP A 604 1.41 -25.56 10.97
CA TRP A 604 1.27 -27.00 11.21
C TRP A 604 0.41 -27.70 10.15
N ARG A 605 -0.66 -27.02 9.65
CA ARG A 605 -1.50 -27.54 8.56
C ARG A 605 -0.71 -27.73 7.27
N HIS A 606 0.22 -26.82 6.96
CA HIS A 606 1.10 -26.95 5.79
C HIS A 606 2.09 -28.11 5.96
N ARG A 607 2.66 -28.26 7.17
CA ARG A 607 3.58 -29.35 7.51
C ARG A 607 2.91 -30.72 7.43
N LEU A 608 1.72 -30.86 8.03
CA LEU A 608 0.94 -32.09 7.92
C LEU A 608 0.61 -32.42 6.47
N ARG A 609 0.17 -31.45 5.65
CA ARG A 609 -0.13 -31.75 4.24
C ARG A 609 1.10 -32.17 3.45
N ALA A 610 2.26 -31.58 3.73
CA ALA A 610 3.52 -31.98 3.09
C ALA A 610 3.92 -33.42 3.44
N LEU A 611 3.54 -33.93 4.62
CA LEU A 611 3.77 -35.33 5.01
C LEU A 611 2.87 -36.34 4.26
N TRP A 612 1.71 -35.89 3.78
CA TRP A 612 0.70 -36.75 3.13
C TRP A 612 0.77 -36.73 1.61
N ARG A 613 1.47 -35.74 1.03
CA ARG A 613 1.86 -35.74 -0.37
C ARG A 613 3.22 -36.43 -0.48
N LYS A 614 3.39 -37.34 -1.45
CA LYS A 614 4.73 -37.83 -1.82
C LYS A 614 5.64 -36.62 -2.09
N PRO A 615 6.93 -36.65 -1.68
CA PRO A 615 7.85 -35.56 -1.94
C PRO A 615 7.84 -35.15 -3.42
N ASP A 616 8.05 -33.87 -3.70
CA ASP A 616 8.12 -33.16 -4.99
C ASP A 616 9.17 -33.74 -5.99
N ALA A 617 9.52 -35.02 -5.90
CA ALA A 617 10.67 -35.64 -6.55
C ALA A 617 10.42 -36.16 -7.97
N ASP A 618 9.19 -36.45 -8.39
CA ASP A 618 9.00 -37.42 -9.49
C ASP A 618 8.25 -36.96 -10.75
N LEU A 619 8.22 -35.66 -11.08
CA LEU A 619 7.80 -35.23 -12.43
C LEU A 619 8.69 -34.10 -12.93
N ARG A 620 9.78 -34.47 -13.63
CA ARG A 620 10.54 -33.54 -14.47
C ARG A 620 9.59 -32.91 -15.51
N PRO A 621 9.72 -31.63 -15.86
CA PRO A 621 9.18 -31.16 -17.13
C PRO A 621 9.84 -31.99 -18.25
N ALA A 622 9.05 -32.39 -19.26
CA ALA A 622 9.58 -33.14 -20.40
C ALA A 622 10.74 -32.36 -21.05
N PRO A 623 11.83 -33.01 -21.48
CA PRO A 623 12.97 -32.31 -22.07
C PRO A 623 12.54 -31.66 -23.39
N GLY A 624 12.33 -30.34 -23.36
CA GLY A 624 12.13 -29.52 -24.53
C GLY A 624 13.48 -29.13 -25.14
N ALA A 625 13.81 -29.79 -26.25
CA ALA A 625 14.81 -29.43 -27.25
C ALA A 625 16.22 -29.07 -26.76
N GLU A 626 17.13 -30.03 -26.93
CA GLU A 626 18.53 -29.74 -27.19
C GLU A 626 18.64 -28.56 -28.18
N THR A 627 19.27 -27.49 -27.74
CA THR A 627 19.77 -26.43 -28.62
C THR A 627 20.73 -27.07 -29.61
N ARG A 628 20.23 -27.44 -30.79
CA ARG A 628 21.07 -27.70 -31.96
C ARG A 628 21.87 -26.41 -32.21
N PRO A 629 23.21 -26.45 -32.26
CA PRO A 629 23.98 -25.26 -32.54
C PRO A 629 23.64 -24.78 -33.96
N LEU A 630 23.30 -23.51 -34.08
CA LEU A 630 23.25 -22.77 -35.35
C LEU A 630 24.66 -22.69 -35.96
N ARG A 631 25.16 -23.79 -36.52
CA ARG A 631 26.30 -23.83 -37.44
C ARG A 631 26.17 -25.03 -38.37
N ARG A 632 25.59 -24.79 -39.55
CA ARG A 632 25.80 -25.47 -40.85
C ARG A 632 24.49 -25.53 -41.66
N GLU A 633 23.91 -24.38 -41.99
CA GLU A 633 22.96 -24.30 -43.11
C GLU A 633 23.32 -23.17 -44.10
N ALA A 634 24.55 -22.65 -44.02
CA ALA A 634 25.10 -21.69 -44.99
C ALA A 634 26.15 -22.31 -45.93
N GLN A 635 26.25 -23.64 -46.01
CA GLN A 635 27.18 -24.34 -46.92
C GLN A 635 26.52 -25.45 -47.78
N GLU A 636 25.20 -25.65 -47.66
CA GLU A 636 24.47 -26.60 -48.51
C GLU A 636 23.62 -25.94 -49.61
N GLU A 637 23.43 -24.62 -49.59
CA GLU A 637 22.83 -23.87 -50.71
C GLU A 637 23.86 -23.43 -51.77
N GLU A 638 25.15 -23.32 -51.43
CA GLU A 638 26.21 -23.01 -52.40
C GLU A 638 26.71 -24.24 -53.19
N ARG A 639 26.35 -25.47 -52.79
CA ARG A 639 26.67 -26.70 -53.56
C ARG A 639 25.53 -27.20 -54.45
N LYS A 640 24.35 -26.59 -54.37
CA LYS A 640 23.19 -26.93 -55.22
C LYS A 640 22.98 -25.97 -56.40
N SER A 641 23.68 -24.83 -56.45
CA SER A 641 23.69 -23.92 -57.59
C SER A 641 24.77 -24.23 -58.64
N GLU A 642 25.79 -25.05 -58.33
CA GLU A 642 26.89 -25.37 -59.27
C GLU A 642 26.75 -26.69 -60.05
N ASN A 643 25.70 -27.51 -59.82
CA ASN A 643 25.63 -28.86 -60.43
C ASN A 643 24.30 -29.19 -61.16
N GLY A 644 23.53 -28.19 -61.59
CA GLY A 644 22.21 -28.38 -62.21
C GLY A 644 22.05 -27.88 -63.65
N GLY A 645 23.15 -27.62 -64.37
CA GLY A 645 23.11 -27.13 -65.75
C GLY A 645 23.94 -27.99 -66.71
N ASN A 646 23.48 -29.21 -67.02
CA ASN A 646 23.86 -29.87 -68.27
C ASN A 646 22.89 -31.02 -68.66
N GLY A 647 22.13 -30.80 -69.73
CA GLY A 647 21.81 -31.81 -70.74
C GLY A 647 20.55 -32.67 -70.55
N ALA A 648 19.41 -32.21 -71.09
CA ALA A 648 18.81 -32.74 -72.33
C ALA A 648 17.44 -32.09 -72.57
#